data_AF-A0A8B9CSG2-F1
#
_entry.id   AF-A0A8B9CSG2-F1
#
_cell.length_a   1.000
_cell.length_b   1.000
_cell.length_c   1.000
_cell.angle_alpha   90.00
_cell.angle_beta   90.00
_cell.angle_gamma   90.00
#
_symmetry.space_group_name_H-M   'P 1'
#
loop_
_entity.id
_entity.type
_entity.pdbx_description
1 polymer ?
#
loop_
_entity_poly.entity_id
_entity_poly.type
_entity_poly.pdbx_seq_one_letter_code
_entity_poly.pdbx_strand_id
1 'polypeptide(L)'
;TSTLREWAVIWHKLYVDNKTTQFRHVQQMTYSLIEWRSQILSGTLPKDELAELKKKVTAKIDYGNRILGLDLVVRDDNGNILDPDETSTISLFKAHETASKRIDERIQEEKPIFNTTHTYSLYVNFKNFVCNIGEDAELLMSLYDPDLSKFISENYLVRWGSNGMPKEIEKLNNLQAVFTDLSSSDLIRPKISLVCQIVRVGHMELKDGKKHTCGLRRPFGVAVMDITDIIHGKVDDEEKVHPISGSSNDVAMDDVMLNFDKGKKKTPKNVEVTMSVHDEDGNLQEKAIHPGAGYEGVSEYKSVVYYQVKQPCWYETVKVSVCIYISRCHLRFTFRHRSSQESRDKSERAFGMGFVKLMNADGTTLQDGKHNLIVYKGDNKKMEDAKCYLTLPCTKMEMEEKEAPSGKNLHHLANFTPTKDSTKDSFQIATLICSTKLTQNVDLLGLLNWRSNSQNIAHNLRKLMEVEGGEIVKFLQDTLDALFNIMMEMSENETYDFLVFDALVFIISLIGDIKFQHFNPVLETYIYKHFSATLAYMKLTKVLNCYVGNADDSSKTELLFAALKALKYLFRFIGIFVACMTAILRQMDDFHYNHYINTFKTRQDIIDFLMETFIMFKDLIGKNVYAADWMVMNMMQSRVFLRAVNQFTSVLNRFFLDQANFELQVIVPLFLDFLLDLGVS
;
A
#
# COMPACT_ATOMS: atom_id res chain seq x y z
N THR A 1 -18.30 38.71 -16.10
CA THR A 1 -17.95 40.14 -15.88
C THR A 1 -17.70 40.44 -14.42
N SER A 2 -18.58 40.01 -13.49
CA SER A 2 -18.34 40.12 -12.03
C SER A 2 -17.02 39.48 -11.60
N THR A 3 -16.75 38.24 -12.02
CA THR A 3 -15.51 37.52 -11.73
C THR A 3 -14.25 38.33 -12.04
N LEU A 4 -14.22 39.01 -13.19
CA LEU A 4 -13.07 39.83 -13.57
C LEU A 4 -12.88 41.06 -12.67
N ARG A 5 -13.97 41.62 -12.13
CA ARG A 5 -13.90 42.74 -11.18
C ARG A 5 -13.33 42.28 -9.84
N GLU A 6 -13.80 41.14 -9.33
CA GLU A 6 -13.26 40.53 -8.09
C GLU A 6 -11.80 40.15 -8.25
N TRP A 7 -11.45 39.47 -9.34
CA TRP A 7 -10.06 39.11 -9.63
C TRP A 7 -9.17 40.33 -9.82
N ALA A 8 -9.67 41.43 -10.38
CA ALA A 8 -8.89 42.67 -10.52
C ALA A 8 -8.46 43.25 -9.16
N VAL A 9 -9.33 43.19 -8.14
CA VAL A 9 -8.98 43.64 -6.78
C VAL A 9 -7.85 42.78 -6.21
N ILE A 10 -7.94 41.46 -6.35
CA ILE A 10 -6.91 40.54 -5.89
C ILE A 10 -5.62 40.70 -6.70
N TRP A 11 -5.72 40.89 -8.00
CA TRP A 11 -4.60 41.10 -8.90
C TRP A 11 -3.80 42.36 -8.55
N HIS A 12 -4.49 43.46 -8.23
CA HIS A 12 -3.85 44.66 -7.68
C HIS A 12 -3.13 44.37 -6.35
N LYS A 13 -3.76 43.60 -5.46
CA LYS A 13 -3.13 43.20 -4.19
C LYS A 13 -1.88 42.35 -4.40
N LEU A 14 -1.90 41.40 -5.34
CA LEU A 14 -0.74 40.56 -5.69
C LEU A 14 0.45 41.39 -6.21
N TYR A 15 0.18 42.49 -6.91
CA TYR A 15 1.20 43.43 -7.34
C TYR A 15 1.82 44.19 -6.15
N VAL A 16 0.97 44.71 -5.25
CA VAL A 16 1.42 45.40 -4.03
C VAL A 16 2.23 44.47 -3.12
N ASP A 17 1.82 43.21 -3.00
CA ASP A 17 2.48 42.18 -2.18
C ASP A 17 3.71 41.54 -2.88
N ASN A 18 4.11 42.04 -4.06
CA ASN A 18 5.25 41.58 -4.86
C ASN A 18 5.22 40.07 -5.22
N LYS A 19 4.03 39.45 -5.35
CA LYS A 19 3.85 38.04 -5.75
C LYS A 19 3.85 37.89 -7.27
N THR A 20 5.01 38.09 -7.88
CA THR A 20 5.19 38.22 -9.34
C THR A 20 4.71 37.02 -10.16
N THR A 21 4.86 35.78 -9.67
CA THR A 21 4.42 34.56 -10.37
C THR A 21 2.89 34.44 -10.42
N GLN A 22 2.24 34.60 -9.26
CA GLN A 22 0.77 34.59 -9.15
C GLN A 22 0.14 35.76 -9.91
N PHE A 23 0.75 36.95 -9.86
CA PHE A 23 0.33 38.12 -10.62
C PHE A 23 0.27 37.85 -12.13
N ARG A 24 1.34 37.27 -12.70
CA ARG A 24 1.39 36.94 -14.14
C ARG A 24 0.41 35.84 -14.51
N HIS A 25 0.24 34.83 -13.66
CA HIS A 25 -0.71 33.74 -13.90
C HIS A 25 -2.16 34.28 -13.97
N VAL A 26 -2.58 35.07 -12.98
CA VAL A 26 -3.93 35.69 -12.94
C VAL A 26 -4.15 36.63 -14.13
N GLN A 27 -3.11 37.37 -14.54
CA GLN A 27 -3.16 38.24 -15.71
C GLN A 27 -3.45 37.44 -17.00
N GLN A 28 -2.74 36.33 -17.23
CA GLN A 28 -2.95 35.48 -18.40
C GLN A 28 -4.37 34.92 -18.43
N MET A 29 -4.88 34.41 -17.30
CA MET A 29 -6.25 33.91 -17.22
C MET A 29 -7.28 35.00 -17.50
N THR A 30 -7.04 36.22 -17.02
CA THR A 30 -7.92 37.36 -17.23
C THR A 30 -7.99 37.75 -18.71
N TYR A 31 -6.87 37.73 -19.44
CA TYR A 31 -6.88 37.97 -20.88
C TYR A 31 -7.65 36.90 -21.65
N SER A 32 -7.45 35.62 -21.34
CA SER A 32 -8.24 34.53 -21.94
C SER A 32 -9.73 34.69 -21.68
N LEU A 33 -10.13 35.06 -20.46
CA LEU A 33 -11.54 35.29 -20.11
C LEU A 33 -12.14 36.51 -20.83
N ILE A 34 -11.36 37.58 -21.06
CA ILE A 34 -11.79 38.75 -21.84
C ILE A 34 -12.03 38.35 -23.30
N GLU A 35 -11.13 37.57 -23.88
CA GLU A 35 -11.25 37.07 -25.25
C GLU A 35 -12.50 36.19 -25.41
N TRP A 36 -12.67 35.18 -24.54
CA TRP A 36 -13.85 34.31 -24.58
C TRP A 36 -15.14 35.07 -24.32
N ARG A 37 -15.12 36.11 -23.47
CA ARG A 37 -16.27 37.01 -23.31
C ARG A 37 -16.60 37.74 -24.62
N SER A 38 -15.59 38.21 -25.37
CA SER A 38 -15.80 38.86 -26.66
C SER A 38 -16.43 37.89 -27.67
N GLN A 39 -15.99 36.64 -27.70
CA GLN A 39 -16.54 35.58 -28.56
C GLN A 39 -18.00 35.23 -28.19
N ILE A 40 -18.33 35.19 -26.89
CA ILE A 40 -19.72 34.96 -26.45
C ILE A 40 -20.63 36.14 -26.85
N LEU A 41 -20.12 37.37 -26.79
CA LEU A 41 -20.89 38.57 -27.11
C LEU A 41 -21.01 38.86 -28.61
N SER A 42 -20.16 38.29 -29.46
CA SER A 42 -20.24 38.48 -30.91
C SER A 42 -21.52 37.87 -31.49
N GLY A 43 -22.12 36.88 -30.82
CA GLY A 43 -23.35 36.22 -31.26
C GLY A 43 -23.18 35.37 -32.54
N THR A 44 -21.94 35.16 -33.00
CA THR A 44 -21.62 34.47 -34.26
C THR A 44 -21.41 32.96 -34.11
N LEU A 45 -21.39 32.46 -32.88
CA LEU A 45 -21.09 31.04 -32.59
C LEU A 45 -22.34 30.16 -32.75
N PRO A 46 -22.22 28.98 -33.38
CA PRO A 46 -23.23 27.92 -33.33
C PRO A 46 -23.57 27.52 -31.89
N LYS A 47 -24.77 26.95 -31.69
CA LYS A 47 -25.24 26.55 -30.34
C LYS A 47 -24.29 25.59 -29.63
N ASP A 48 -23.72 24.62 -30.35
CA ASP A 48 -22.84 23.60 -29.79
C ASP A 48 -21.48 24.20 -29.39
N GLU A 49 -20.88 25.02 -30.25
CA GLU A 49 -19.63 25.74 -29.94
C GLU A 49 -19.82 26.73 -28.78
N LEU A 50 -20.97 27.40 -28.72
CA LEU A 50 -21.31 28.29 -27.62
C LEU A 50 -21.43 27.52 -26.29
N ALA A 51 -22.00 26.31 -26.29
CA ALA A 51 -22.11 25.46 -25.11
C ALA A 51 -20.74 24.98 -24.63
N GLU A 52 -19.86 24.57 -25.55
CA GLU A 52 -18.49 24.16 -25.22
C GLU A 52 -17.66 25.33 -24.69
N LEU A 53 -17.75 26.50 -25.32
CA LEU A 53 -17.08 27.71 -24.87
C LEU A 53 -17.56 28.13 -23.48
N LYS A 54 -18.86 28.05 -23.19
CA LYS A 54 -19.40 28.30 -21.85
C LYS A 54 -18.81 27.36 -20.81
N LYS A 55 -18.74 26.05 -21.10
CA LYS A 55 -18.10 25.06 -20.21
C LYS A 55 -16.63 25.36 -19.98
N LYS A 56 -15.91 25.80 -21.01
CA LYS A 56 -14.49 26.19 -20.91
C LYS A 56 -14.29 27.45 -20.06
N VAL A 57 -15.15 28.45 -20.22
CA VAL A 57 -15.15 29.68 -19.43
C VAL A 57 -15.41 29.39 -17.96
N THR A 58 -16.47 28.63 -17.64
CA THR A 58 -16.80 28.30 -16.24
C THR A 58 -15.71 27.47 -15.59
N ALA A 59 -15.17 26.46 -16.30
CA ALA A 59 -14.02 25.68 -15.86
C ALA A 59 -12.81 26.54 -15.45
N LYS A 60 -12.44 27.55 -16.25
CA LYS A 60 -11.29 28.42 -15.94
C LYS A 60 -11.60 29.40 -14.81
N ILE A 61 -12.84 29.86 -14.70
CA ILE A 61 -13.30 30.68 -13.58
C ILE A 61 -13.23 29.89 -12.27
N ASP A 62 -13.79 28.68 -12.23
CA ASP A 62 -13.84 27.87 -11.01
C ASP A 62 -12.41 27.51 -10.54
N TYR A 63 -11.52 27.17 -11.48
CA TYR A 63 -10.08 26.98 -11.22
C TYR A 63 -9.43 28.25 -10.64
N GLY A 64 -9.65 29.39 -11.29
CA GLY A 64 -9.06 30.65 -10.84
C GLY A 64 -9.58 31.09 -9.47
N ASN A 65 -10.86 30.87 -9.17
CA ASN A 65 -11.42 31.11 -7.85
C ASN A 65 -10.71 30.29 -6.77
N ARG A 66 -10.49 28.99 -7.02
CA ARG A 66 -9.81 28.11 -6.07
C ARG A 66 -8.38 28.55 -5.78
N ILE A 67 -7.60 28.93 -6.79
CA ILE A 67 -6.20 29.38 -6.55
C ILE A 67 -6.13 30.78 -5.91
N LEU A 68 -7.19 31.59 -6.05
CA LEU A 68 -7.31 32.92 -5.45
C LEU A 68 -7.93 32.90 -4.05
N GLY A 69 -8.37 31.73 -3.56
CA GLY A 69 -9.03 31.59 -2.26
C GLY A 69 -10.43 32.20 -2.23
N LEU A 70 -11.13 32.19 -3.37
CA LEU A 70 -12.53 32.62 -3.50
C LEU A 70 -13.49 31.43 -3.37
N ASP A 71 -14.77 31.72 -3.16
CA ASP A 71 -15.81 30.72 -2.97
C ASP A 71 -15.98 29.79 -4.19
N LEU A 72 -16.25 28.51 -3.88
CA LEU A 72 -16.57 27.50 -4.88
C LEU A 72 -18.02 27.68 -5.34
N VAL A 73 -18.19 27.93 -6.64
CA VAL A 73 -19.51 28.05 -7.27
C VAL A 73 -19.85 26.75 -7.99
N VAL A 74 -20.91 26.09 -7.56
CA VAL A 74 -21.40 24.87 -8.20
C VAL A 74 -22.36 25.16 -9.35
N ARG A 75 -22.27 24.34 -10.39
CA ARG A 75 -22.97 24.53 -11.65
C ARG A 75 -23.62 23.24 -12.14
N ASP A 76 -24.70 23.35 -12.90
CA ASP A 76 -25.36 22.24 -13.60
C ASP A 76 -24.56 21.77 -14.84
N ASP A 77 -25.03 20.73 -15.51
CA ASP A 77 -24.41 20.18 -16.73
C ASP A 77 -24.38 21.16 -17.91
N ASN A 78 -25.23 22.19 -17.86
CA ASN A 78 -25.33 23.27 -18.85
C ASN A 78 -24.43 24.48 -18.49
N GLY A 79 -23.75 24.45 -17.35
CA GLY A 79 -22.86 25.51 -16.86
C GLY A 79 -23.57 26.66 -16.13
N ASN A 80 -24.87 26.53 -15.86
CA ASN A 80 -25.62 27.50 -15.06
C ASN A 80 -25.32 27.28 -13.58
N ILE A 81 -25.37 28.35 -12.78
CA ILE A 81 -25.18 28.27 -11.34
C ILE A 81 -26.39 27.52 -10.74
N LEU A 82 -26.13 26.55 -9.87
CA LEU A 82 -27.20 25.84 -9.17
C LEU A 82 -27.84 26.77 -8.14
N ASP A 83 -29.17 26.87 -8.19
CA ASP A 83 -29.94 27.58 -7.18
C ASP A 83 -30.09 26.70 -5.92
N PRO A 84 -29.60 27.13 -4.74
CA PRO A 84 -29.75 26.37 -3.49
C PRO A 84 -31.20 26.18 -3.04
N ASP A 85 -32.10 27.11 -3.39
CA ASP A 85 -33.51 27.07 -2.98
C ASP A 85 -34.32 26.12 -3.87
N GLU A 86 -33.91 25.89 -5.12
CA GLU A 86 -34.54 24.90 -6.02
C GLU A 86 -33.85 23.52 -5.99
N THR A 87 -32.56 23.48 -5.67
CA THR A 87 -31.77 22.24 -5.64
C THR A 87 -31.91 21.53 -4.30
N SER A 88 -32.06 20.20 -4.31
CA SER A 88 -32.06 19.41 -3.07
C SER A 88 -30.73 19.54 -2.32
N THR A 89 -30.75 19.55 -0.99
CA THR A 89 -29.53 19.67 -0.16
C THR A 89 -28.48 18.59 -0.50
N ILE A 90 -28.94 17.37 -0.79
CA ILE A 90 -28.07 16.24 -1.11
C ILE A 90 -27.48 16.39 -2.51
N SER A 91 -28.27 16.81 -3.50
CA SER A 91 -27.78 17.09 -4.85
C SER A 91 -26.77 18.24 -4.83
N LEU A 92 -27.04 19.27 -4.02
CA LEU A 92 -26.15 20.42 -3.85
C LEU A 92 -24.82 20.01 -3.21
N PHE A 93 -24.86 19.19 -2.16
CA PHE A 93 -23.66 18.61 -1.54
C PHE A 93 -22.83 17.81 -2.55
N LYS A 94 -23.45 16.90 -3.30
CA LYS A 94 -22.78 16.10 -4.34
C LYS A 94 -22.16 16.97 -5.43
N ALA A 95 -22.85 18.04 -5.83
CA ALA A 95 -22.33 18.99 -6.80
C ALA A 95 -21.08 19.73 -6.28
N HIS A 96 -21.06 20.11 -5.00
CA HIS A 96 -19.88 20.73 -4.37
C HIS A 96 -18.71 19.75 -4.30
N GLU A 97 -18.98 18.51 -3.90
CA GLU A 97 -17.96 17.45 -3.84
C GLU A 97 -17.35 17.19 -5.22
N THR A 98 -18.20 17.02 -6.24
CA THR A 98 -17.79 16.76 -7.62
C THR A 98 -17.01 17.95 -8.19
N ALA A 99 -17.49 19.17 -7.97
CA ALA A 99 -16.82 20.38 -8.43
C ALA A 99 -15.45 20.57 -7.77
N SER A 100 -15.34 20.34 -6.45
CA SER A 100 -14.06 20.41 -5.74
C SER A 100 -13.06 19.40 -6.29
N LYS A 101 -13.46 18.12 -6.40
CA LYS A 101 -12.59 17.05 -6.96
C LYS A 101 -12.07 17.41 -8.35
N ARG A 102 -12.97 17.85 -9.25
CA ARG A 102 -12.62 18.24 -10.63
C ARG A 102 -11.60 19.40 -10.68
N ILE A 103 -11.71 20.36 -9.77
CA ILE A 103 -10.78 21.50 -9.70
C ILE A 103 -9.44 21.06 -9.12
N ASP A 104 -9.47 20.23 -8.08
CA ASP A 104 -8.26 19.72 -7.42
C ASP A 104 -7.44 18.82 -8.37
N GLU A 105 -8.10 17.98 -9.18
CA GLU A 105 -7.47 17.21 -10.26
C GLU A 105 -6.76 18.12 -11.27
N ARG A 106 -7.40 19.20 -11.74
CA ARG A 106 -6.77 20.18 -12.63
C ARG A 106 -5.61 20.95 -12.00
N ILE A 107 -5.70 21.26 -10.70
CA ILE A 107 -4.59 21.88 -9.98
C ILE A 107 -3.40 20.91 -9.88
N GLN A 108 -3.65 19.61 -9.73
CA GLN A 108 -2.60 18.59 -9.79
C GLN A 108 -1.99 18.48 -11.21
N GLU A 109 -2.80 18.59 -12.26
CA GLU A 109 -2.34 18.59 -13.66
C GLU A 109 -1.49 19.82 -14.02
N GLU A 110 -1.80 21.01 -13.49
CA GLU A 110 -1.04 22.26 -13.76
C GLU A 110 0.17 22.47 -12.82
N LYS A 111 0.24 21.74 -11.70
CA LYS A 111 1.50 21.68 -10.94
C LYS A 111 2.51 20.91 -11.79
N PRO A 112 3.73 21.43 -12.02
CA PRO A 112 4.79 20.56 -12.49
C PRO A 112 4.85 19.39 -11.52
N ILE A 113 4.86 18.17 -12.06
CA ILE A 113 4.88 16.91 -11.32
C ILE A 113 6.07 16.94 -10.34
N PHE A 114 5.84 17.49 -9.15
CA PHE A 114 6.77 17.59 -8.03
C PHE A 114 6.06 17.26 -6.73
N ASN A 115 5.15 16.29 -6.79
CA ASN A 115 4.67 15.53 -5.65
C ASN A 115 4.44 14.07 -6.05
N THR A 116 5.32 13.54 -6.90
CA THR A 116 5.54 12.11 -6.96
C THR A 116 6.36 11.73 -5.75
N THR A 117 5.87 10.77 -4.98
CA THR A 117 6.73 9.77 -4.34
C THR A 117 8.02 9.66 -5.13
N HIS A 118 9.15 10.08 -4.56
CA HIS A 118 10.41 9.84 -5.23
C HIS A 118 10.70 8.35 -5.12
N THR A 119 10.18 7.57 -6.07
CA THR A 119 10.80 6.31 -6.47
C THR A 119 11.98 6.71 -7.32
N TYR A 120 13.17 6.67 -6.71
CA TYR A 120 14.36 6.95 -7.47
C TYR A 120 14.58 5.78 -8.41
N SER A 121 14.89 6.11 -9.65
CA SER A 121 15.15 5.12 -10.69
C SER A 121 16.58 5.29 -11.14
N LEU A 122 17.38 4.23 -11.02
CA LEU A 122 18.72 4.20 -11.57
C LEU A 122 18.67 3.58 -12.96
N TYR A 123 18.97 4.36 -13.98
CA TYR A 123 19.10 3.89 -15.34
C TYR A 123 20.53 3.42 -15.61
N VAL A 124 20.68 2.19 -16.08
CA VAL A 124 21.96 1.59 -16.45
C VAL A 124 21.92 1.18 -17.92
N ASN A 125 22.86 1.70 -18.70
CA ASN A 125 23.05 1.33 -20.10
C ASN A 125 24.36 0.55 -20.25
N PHE A 126 24.24 -0.76 -20.47
CA PHE A 126 25.39 -1.64 -20.66
C PHE A 126 25.93 -1.53 -22.09
N LYS A 127 27.13 -0.97 -22.25
CA LYS A 127 27.74 -0.75 -23.56
C LYS A 127 28.59 -1.91 -24.06
N ASN A 128 29.47 -2.45 -23.21
CA ASN A 128 30.46 -3.43 -23.64
C ASN A 128 30.95 -4.30 -22.48
N PHE A 129 31.33 -5.55 -22.79
CA PHE A 129 31.98 -6.47 -21.89
C PHE A 129 33.37 -6.85 -22.44
N VAL A 130 34.44 -6.43 -21.77
CA VAL A 130 35.81 -6.74 -22.19
C VAL A 130 36.44 -7.70 -21.19
N CYS A 131 36.27 -9.00 -21.44
CA CYS A 131 36.92 -10.03 -20.65
C CYS A 131 37.15 -11.29 -21.50
N ASN A 132 38.37 -11.83 -21.46
CA ASN A 132 38.72 -13.04 -22.20
C ASN A 132 38.30 -14.30 -21.40
N ILE A 133 37.04 -14.71 -21.55
CA ILE A 133 36.50 -15.90 -20.88
C ILE A 133 36.75 -17.17 -21.71
N GLY A 134 36.72 -17.06 -23.04
CA GLY A 134 36.84 -18.20 -23.97
C GLY A 134 35.61 -19.14 -24.00
N GLU A 135 34.57 -18.85 -23.23
CA GLU A 135 33.29 -19.56 -23.15
C GLU A 135 32.15 -18.54 -23.12
N ASP A 136 30.91 -19.01 -23.22
CA ASP A 136 29.74 -18.16 -23.00
C ASP A 136 29.70 -17.66 -21.54
N ALA A 137 29.07 -16.51 -21.31
CA ALA A 137 28.97 -15.92 -19.98
C ALA A 137 27.59 -15.34 -19.68
N GLU A 138 27.27 -15.27 -18.40
CA GLU A 138 26.13 -14.57 -17.83
C GLU A 138 26.67 -13.45 -16.93
N LEU A 139 26.23 -12.22 -17.22
CA LEU A 139 26.54 -11.04 -16.43
C LEU A 139 25.30 -10.69 -15.60
N LEU A 140 25.44 -10.72 -14.28
CA LEU A 140 24.36 -10.43 -13.33
C LEU A 140 24.70 -9.12 -12.64
N MET A 141 23.93 -8.07 -12.92
CA MET A 141 24.12 -6.73 -12.35
C MET A 141 23.08 -6.43 -11.28
N SER A 142 23.49 -6.00 -10.10
CA SER A 142 22.59 -5.65 -9.00
C SER A 142 23.18 -4.59 -8.07
N LEU A 143 22.32 -3.91 -7.34
CA LEU A 143 22.70 -2.93 -6.32
C LEU A 143 22.98 -3.62 -5.00
N TYR A 144 24.06 -3.22 -4.34
CA TYR A 144 24.57 -3.83 -3.12
C TYR A 144 24.89 -2.76 -2.07
N ASP A 145 24.43 -3.02 -0.85
CA ASP A 145 24.80 -2.29 0.35
C ASP A 145 25.99 -3.01 1.02
N PRO A 146 27.20 -2.45 0.98
CA PRO A 146 28.37 -3.07 1.61
C PRO A 146 28.35 -3.00 3.14
N ASP A 147 27.64 -2.05 3.75
CA ASP A 147 27.62 -1.89 5.20
C ASP A 147 26.65 -2.90 5.84
N LEU A 148 25.50 -3.14 5.20
CA LEU A 148 24.56 -4.19 5.60
C LEU A 148 24.87 -5.56 4.97
N SER A 149 25.87 -5.62 4.09
CA SER A 149 26.23 -6.80 3.31
C SER A 149 25.04 -7.43 2.56
N LYS A 150 24.16 -6.60 2.00
CA LYS A 150 22.88 -7.04 1.42
C LYS A 150 22.65 -6.48 0.02
N PHE A 151 22.13 -7.30 -0.89
CA PHE A 151 21.63 -6.82 -2.18
C PHE A 151 20.31 -6.06 -2.01
N ILE A 152 20.22 -4.90 -2.66
CA ILE A 152 19.09 -3.99 -2.62
C ILE A 152 18.13 -4.27 -3.79
N SER A 153 18.65 -4.68 -4.95
CA SER A 153 17.85 -4.89 -6.18
C SER A 153 17.86 -6.33 -6.68
N GLU A 154 16.92 -6.66 -7.56
CA GLU A 154 17.01 -7.87 -8.38
C GLU A 154 18.19 -7.81 -9.37
N ASN A 155 18.57 -8.96 -9.92
CA ASN A 155 19.62 -9.04 -10.93
C ASN A 155 19.08 -8.58 -12.28
N TYR A 156 19.83 -7.74 -12.99
CA TYR A 156 19.71 -7.57 -14.42
C TYR A 156 20.65 -8.56 -15.11
N LEU A 157 20.10 -9.51 -15.85
CA LEU A 157 20.87 -10.55 -16.53
C LEU A 157 21.22 -10.07 -17.94
N VAL A 158 22.46 -10.34 -18.37
CA VAL A 158 22.89 -10.22 -19.78
C VAL A 158 23.66 -11.47 -20.17
N ARG A 159 23.22 -12.16 -21.24
CA ARG A 159 23.92 -13.32 -21.79
C ARG A 159 24.92 -12.90 -22.86
N TRP A 160 26.19 -13.18 -22.61
CA TRP A 160 27.31 -12.90 -23.49
C TRP A 160 27.80 -14.17 -24.18
N GLY A 161 28.02 -14.12 -25.48
CA GLY A 161 28.55 -15.21 -26.27
C GLY A 161 30.08 -15.28 -26.19
N SER A 162 30.60 -16.49 -26.36
CA SER A 162 32.04 -16.77 -26.53
C SER A 162 32.69 -16.02 -27.71
N ASN A 163 31.89 -15.56 -28.67
CA ASN A 163 32.32 -14.71 -29.79
C ASN A 163 32.54 -13.24 -29.41
N GLY A 164 32.35 -12.86 -28.13
CA GLY A 164 32.51 -11.49 -27.66
C GLY A 164 31.31 -10.58 -27.94
N MET A 165 30.15 -11.14 -28.30
CA MET A 165 28.92 -10.39 -28.56
C MET A 165 27.78 -10.89 -27.67
N PRO A 166 26.74 -10.07 -27.36
CA PRO A 166 25.53 -10.56 -26.72
C PRO A 166 24.90 -11.73 -27.51
N LYS A 167 24.38 -12.75 -26.82
CA LYS A 167 23.72 -13.90 -27.48
C LYS A 167 22.47 -13.49 -28.29
N GLU A 168 21.81 -12.41 -27.88
CA GLU A 168 20.67 -11.83 -28.58
C GLU A 168 21.13 -10.58 -29.34
N ILE A 169 21.53 -10.77 -30.60
CA ILE A 169 22.04 -9.69 -31.47
C ILE A 169 20.98 -8.59 -31.67
N GLU A 170 19.69 -8.92 -31.56
CA GLU A 170 18.58 -7.97 -31.64
C GLU A 170 18.56 -6.94 -30.49
N LYS A 171 19.24 -7.23 -29.36
CA LYS A 171 19.38 -6.32 -28.21
C LYS A 171 20.69 -5.53 -28.22
N LEU A 172 21.49 -5.63 -29.29
CA LEU A 172 22.73 -4.87 -29.44
C LEU A 172 22.41 -3.36 -29.40
N ASN A 173 23.10 -2.60 -28.54
CA ASN A 173 22.81 -1.18 -28.19
C ASN A 173 21.54 -0.92 -27.36
N ASN A 174 20.78 -1.94 -26.99
CA ASN A 174 19.58 -1.85 -26.14
C ASN A 174 19.66 -2.74 -24.90
N LEU A 175 20.86 -2.88 -24.32
CA LEU A 175 21.08 -3.51 -23.03
C LEU A 175 20.88 -2.48 -21.92
N GLN A 176 19.62 -2.12 -21.70
CA GLN A 176 19.21 -1.09 -20.76
C GLN A 176 18.45 -1.74 -19.60
N ALA A 177 18.73 -1.27 -18.39
CA ALA A 177 18.02 -1.65 -17.19
C ALA A 177 17.62 -0.39 -16.41
N VAL A 178 16.41 -0.39 -15.88
CA VAL A 178 15.98 0.62 -14.91
C VAL A 178 15.79 -0.11 -13.58
N PHE A 179 16.62 0.20 -12.61
CA PHE A 179 16.38 -0.22 -11.23
C PHE A 179 15.36 0.75 -10.63
N THR A 180 14.10 0.32 -10.56
CA THR A 180 12.98 1.10 -10.03
C THR A 180 12.82 0.89 -8.52
N ASP A 181 11.91 1.65 -7.92
CA ASP A 181 11.45 1.47 -6.54
C ASP A 181 12.53 1.67 -5.46
N LEU A 182 13.59 2.43 -5.76
CA LEU A 182 14.56 2.83 -4.74
C LEU A 182 13.89 3.84 -3.80
N SER A 183 13.84 3.48 -2.52
CA SER A 183 13.18 4.28 -1.49
C SER A 183 14.07 5.45 -1.04
N SER A 184 13.47 6.42 -0.34
CA SER A 184 14.24 7.47 0.34
C SER A 184 15.24 6.90 1.36
N SER A 185 14.93 5.74 1.97
CA SER A 185 15.85 5.07 2.89
C SER A 185 17.07 4.47 2.17
N ASP A 186 16.92 4.09 0.91
CA ASP A 186 18.04 3.61 0.10
C ASP A 186 18.95 4.75 -0.32
N LEU A 187 18.41 5.93 -0.61
CA LEU A 187 19.23 7.09 -0.94
C LEU A 187 20.06 7.66 0.21
N ILE A 188 19.57 7.54 1.44
CA ILE A 188 20.27 8.07 2.62
C ILE A 188 21.40 7.13 3.05
N ARG A 189 21.54 5.96 2.39
CA ARG A 189 22.59 5.01 2.71
C ARG A 189 23.97 5.64 2.54
N PRO A 190 24.87 5.45 3.50
CA PRO A 190 26.22 6.00 3.44
C PRO A 190 27.01 5.48 2.23
N LYS A 191 26.71 4.27 1.74
CA LYS A 191 27.38 3.68 0.58
C LYS A 191 26.46 2.73 -0.22
N ILE A 192 26.52 2.83 -1.55
CA ILE A 192 25.86 1.90 -2.47
C ILE A 192 26.82 1.54 -3.61
N SER A 193 26.91 0.25 -3.94
CA SER A 193 27.73 -0.26 -5.02
C SER A 193 26.89 -0.99 -6.08
N LEU A 194 27.23 -0.79 -7.36
CA LEU A 194 26.78 -1.63 -8.45
C LEU A 194 27.74 -2.82 -8.58
N VAL A 195 27.22 -4.02 -8.40
CA VAL A 195 27.97 -5.28 -8.48
C VAL A 195 27.60 -6.00 -9.76
N CYS A 196 28.60 -6.42 -10.54
CA CYS A 196 28.44 -7.28 -11.70
C CYS A 196 29.12 -8.62 -11.44
N GLN A 197 28.35 -9.68 -11.24
CA GLN A 197 28.84 -11.04 -11.14
C GLN A 197 28.97 -11.65 -12.53
N ILE A 198 30.12 -12.24 -12.80
CA ILE A 198 30.46 -12.87 -14.09
C ILE A 198 30.46 -14.37 -13.88
N VAL A 199 29.52 -15.06 -14.53
CA VAL A 199 29.37 -16.51 -14.49
C VAL A 199 29.70 -17.05 -15.88
N ARG A 200 30.73 -17.90 -15.98
CA ARG A 200 31.03 -18.62 -17.23
C ARG A 200 30.12 -19.83 -17.39
N VAL A 201 29.72 -20.13 -18.60
CA VAL A 201 28.84 -21.25 -18.96
C VAL A 201 29.55 -22.14 -19.97
N GLY A 202 30.01 -23.31 -19.51
CA GLY A 202 30.87 -24.16 -20.34
C GLY A 202 31.26 -25.49 -19.70
N HIS A 203 32.50 -25.93 -19.91
CA HIS A 203 32.98 -27.27 -19.55
C HIS A 203 33.60 -27.34 -18.16
N MET A 204 33.23 -28.31 -17.30
CA MET A 204 33.73 -28.39 -15.90
C MET A 204 35.26 -28.24 -15.75
N GLU A 205 36.06 -28.88 -16.60
CA GLU A 205 37.52 -28.80 -16.64
C GLU A 205 37.99 -28.43 -18.06
N LEU A 206 39.05 -27.59 -18.16
CA LEU A 206 39.65 -27.11 -19.40
C LEU A 206 40.77 -28.03 -19.94
N LYS A 207 40.72 -29.34 -19.64
CA LYS A 207 41.76 -30.29 -20.08
C LYS A 207 41.39 -30.89 -21.43
N ASP A 208 42.36 -31.04 -22.32
CA ASP A 208 42.16 -31.75 -23.58
C ASP A 208 42.04 -33.27 -23.35
N GLY A 209 40.89 -33.83 -23.72
CA GLY A 209 40.70 -35.27 -23.88
C GLY A 209 39.44 -35.84 -23.20
N LYS A 210 38.58 -36.45 -24.03
CA LYS A 210 37.21 -37.00 -23.78
C LYS A 210 36.10 -35.94 -23.83
N LYS A 211 34.86 -36.38 -24.09
CA LYS A 211 33.70 -35.47 -24.07
C LYS A 211 33.47 -34.97 -22.64
N HIS A 212 33.57 -33.66 -22.46
CA HIS A 212 33.37 -32.99 -21.17
C HIS A 212 31.92 -32.56 -20.98
N THR A 213 31.46 -32.63 -19.73
CA THR A 213 30.16 -32.07 -19.34
C THR A 213 30.13 -30.58 -19.68
N CYS A 214 29.14 -30.15 -20.46
CA CYS A 214 28.96 -28.76 -20.91
C CYS A 214 27.72 -28.11 -20.30
N GLY A 215 27.56 -26.79 -20.50
CA GLY A 215 26.42 -26.02 -20.02
C GLY A 215 26.41 -25.76 -18.50
N LEU A 216 27.56 -25.92 -17.84
CA LEU A 216 27.69 -25.71 -16.40
C LEU A 216 27.99 -24.23 -16.11
N ARG A 217 27.15 -23.62 -15.28
CA ARG A 217 27.34 -22.27 -14.73
C ARG A 217 28.44 -22.34 -13.66
N ARG A 218 29.49 -21.55 -13.78
CA ARG A 218 30.63 -21.54 -12.85
C ARG A 218 31.07 -20.10 -12.59
N PRO A 219 31.53 -19.77 -11.38
CA PRO A 219 31.99 -18.41 -11.11
C PRO A 219 33.23 -18.12 -11.96
N PHE A 220 33.32 -16.90 -12.49
CA PHE A 220 34.49 -16.42 -13.23
C PHE A 220 35.12 -15.20 -12.54
N GLY A 221 34.31 -14.21 -12.15
CA GLY A 221 34.79 -13.02 -11.47
C GLY A 221 33.66 -12.11 -11.01
N VAL A 222 34.01 -11.05 -10.28
CA VAL A 222 33.08 -10.01 -9.84
C VAL A 222 33.72 -8.66 -10.13
N ALA A 223 32.91 -7.72 -10.61
CA ALA A 223 33.29 -6.34 -10.83
C ALA A 223 32.40 -5.46 -9.94
N VAL A 224 32.98 -4.47 -9.26
CA VAL A 224 32.26 -3.61 -8.31
C VAL A 224 32.54 -2.15 -8.64
N MET A 225 31.48 -1.33 -8.65
CA MET A 225 31.57 0.12 -8.83
C MET A 225 30.85 0.82 -7.69
N ASP A 226 31.51 1.79 -7.06
CA ASP A 226 30.85 2.70 -6.14
C ASP A 226 30.00 3.70 -6.92
N ILE A 227 28.70 3.75 -6.64
CA ILE A 227 27.75 4.65 -7.29
C ILE A 227 27.12 5.64 -6.29
N THR A 228 27.68 5.72 -5.08
CA THR A 228 27.14 6.53 -3.98
C THR A 228 26.98 7.99 -4.39
N ASP A 229 28.00 8.60 -5.02
CA ASP A 229 27.94 10.01 -5.42
C ASP A 229 26.94 10.27 -6.57
N ILE A 230 26.72 9.26 -7.43
CA ILE A 230 25.71 9.31 -8.51
C ILE A 230 24.31 9.28 -7.90
N ILE A 231 24.07 8.35 -6.97
CA ILE A 231 22.78 8.21 -6.28
C ILE A 231 22.45 9.44 -5.43
N HIS A 232 23.44 10.05 -4.79
CA HIS A 232 23.26 11.29 -4.02
C HIS A 232 23.16 12.55 -4.87
N GLY A 233 23.24 12.46 -6.21
CA GLY A 233 23.15 13.60 -7.11
C GLY A 233 24.33 14.59 -6.97
N LYS A 234 25.50 14.12 -6.50
CA LYS A 234 26.71 14.95 -6.37
C LYS A 234 27.53 15.06 -7.67
N VAL A 235 27.18 14.27 -8.68
CA VAL A 235 27.83 14.24 -9.98
C VAL A 235 26.83 14.69 -11.04
N ASP A 236 27.14 15.77 -11.78
CA ASP A 236 26.38 16.16 -12.97
C ASP A 236 26.67 15.16 -14.11
N ASP A 237 25.61 14.52 -14.59
CA ASP A 237 25.65 13.30 -15.39
C ASP A 237 25.62 13.62 -16.91
N GLU A 238 26.74 14.07 -17.46
CA GLU A 238 26.95 14.03 -18.91
C GLU A 238 27.55 12.67 -19.29
N GLU A 239 26.71 11.72 -19.72
CA GLU A 239 27.04 10.43 -20.40
C GLU A 239 28.49 9.91 -20.24
N LYS A 240 28.99 9.74 -19.01
CA LYS A 240 30.33 9.21 -18.78
C LYS A 240 30.30 7.69 -18.76
N VAL A 241 31.14 7.08 -19.60
CA VAL A 241 31.39 5.63 -19.55
C VAL A 241 32.27 5.34 -18.35
N HIS A 242 31.70 4.67 -17.34
CA HIS A 242 32.43 4.27 -16.15
C HIS A 242 32.94 2.82 -16.26
N PRO A 243 34.26 2.59 -16.23
CA PRO A 243 34.81 1.24 -16.24
C PRO A 243 34.64 0.57 -14.87
N ILE A 244 34.01 -0.61 -14.84
CA ILE A 244 33.96 -1.45 -13.65
C ILE A 244 35.21 -2.34 -13.65
N SER A 245 36.12 -2.11 -12.71
CA SER A 245 37.35 -2.90 -12.59
C SER A 245 37.12 -4.13 -11.72
N GLY A 246 37.45 -5.32 -12.23
CA GLY A 246 37.33 -6.58 -11.49
C GLY A 246 38.59 -6.90 -10.70
N SER A 247 38.44 -7.37 -9.47
CA SER A 247 39.52 -7.98 -8.68
C SER A 247 39.28 -9.48 -8.54
N SER A 248 40.27 -10.30 -8.91
CA SER A 248 40.30 -11.71 -8.54
C SER A 248 40.77 -11.81 -7.09
N ASN A 249 39.87 -11.70 -6.10
CA ASN A 249 40.05 -12.21 -4.74
C ASN A 249 38.75 -12.13 -3.93
N ASP A 250 38.62 -13.06 -2.99
CA ASP A 250 37.44 -13.39 -2.19
C ASP A 250 36.86 -12.19 -1.43
N VAL A 251 35.68 -11.73 -1.85
CA VAL A 251 34.80 -10.91 -1.00
C VAL A 251 33.96 -11.90 -0.19
N ALA A 252 34.26 -12.00 1.11
CA ALA A 252 33.38 -12.69 2.04
C ALA A 252 32.08 -11.89 2.14
N MET A 253 31.02 -12.43 1.53
CA MET A 253 29.65 -11.96 1.73
C MET A 253 28.93 -13.01 2.57
N ASP A 254 28.22 -12.56 3.61
CA ASP A 254 27.51 -13.45 4.52
C ASP A 254 26.06 -13.77 4.07
N ASP A 255 25.75 -15.06 4.21
CA ASP A 255 24.52 -15.86 4.21
C ASP A 255 23.59 -16.11 3.00
N VAL A 256 23.99 -17.10 2.18
CA VAL A 256 23.22 -18.29 1.78
C VAL A 256 24.21 -19.47 1.84
N MET A 257 24.24 -20.17 2.99
CA MET A 257 25.24 -21.20 3.27
C MET A 257 24.64 -22.61 3.13
N LEU A 258 25.32 -23.49 2.39
CA LEU A 258 25.12 -24.93 2.54
C LEU A 258 26.32 -25.56 3.20
N ASN A 259 26.05 -26.37 4.22
CA ASN A 259 27.05 -27.20 4.85
C ASN A 259 26.73 -28.67 4.58
N PHE A 260 27.68 -29.37 3.94
CA PHE A 260 27.75 -30.83 3.92
C PHE A 260 28.74 -31.30 4.99
N ASP A 261 28.31 -32.16 5.91
CA ASP A 261 29.22 -32.86 6.81
C ASP A 261 29.47 -34.31 6.36
N LYS A 262 30.67 -34.81 6.67
CA LYS A 262 31.32 -36.01 6.15
C LYS A 262 30.43 -37.26 6.11
N GLY A 263 30.17 -37.74 4.90
CA GLY A 263 30.23 -39.18 4.61
C GLY A 263 31.67 -39.59 4.27
N LYS A 264 32.05 -40.85 4.53
CA LYS A 264 33.39 -41.46 4.28
C LYS A 264 33.84 -41.47 2.80
N LYS A 265 33.78 -40.36 2.06
CA LYS A 265 34.28 -40.24 0.67
C LYS A 265 35.51 -39.32 0.62
N LYS A 266 36.51 -39.75 -0.17
CA LYS A 266 37.83 -39.08 -0.30
C LYS A 266 37.78 -37.74 -1.05
N THR A 267 36.72 -37.44 -1.81
CA THR A 267 36.63 -36.23 -2.64
C THR A 267 35.31 -35.47 -2.44
N PRO A 268 35.33 -34.13 -2.36
CA PRO A 268 34.13 -33.29 -2.27
C PRO A 268 33.27 -33.38 -3.55
N LYS A 269 31.95 -33.21 -3.41
CA LYS A 269 31.01 -33.20 -4.55
C LYS A 269 30.94 -31.79 -5.16
N ASN A 270 30.93 -31.70 -6.49
CA ASN A 270 30.52 -30.49 -7.19
C ASN A 270 28.98 -30.48 -7.21
N VAL A 271 28.34 -29.61 -6.44
CA VAL A 271 26.88 -29.64 -6.24
C VAL A 271 26.21 -28.61 -7.15
N GLU A 272 25.19 -29.04 -7.88
CA GLU A 272 24.23 -28.19 -8.58
C GLU A 272 22.87 -28.32 -7.88
N VAL A 273 22.23 -27.17 -7.63
CA VAL A 273 20.87 -27.10 -7.10
C VAL A 273 19.94 -26.75 -8.26
N THR A 274 18.93 -27.57 -8.49
CA THR A 274 17.85 -27.23 -9.42
C THR A 274 16.61 -26.82 -8.64
N MET A 275 16.17 -25.57 -8.83
CA MET A 275 14.96 -24.99 -8.25
C MET A 275 13.83 -25.01 -9.28
N SER A 276 12.63 -25.32 -8.81
CA SER A 276 11.43 -25.50 -9.64
C SER A 276 10.18 -25.25 -8.83
N VAL A 277 9.12 -24.73 -9.45
CA VAL A 277 7.84 -24.43 -8.79
C VAL A 277 6.84 -25.53 -9.15
N HIS A 278 6.19 -26.12 -8.14
CA HIS A 278 5.24 -27.21 -8.32
C HIS A 278 3.91 -26.92 -7.62
N ASP A 279 2.84 -27.56 -8.08
CA ASP A 279 1.55 -27.60 -7.38
C ASP A 279 1.44 -28.80 -6.41
N GLU A 280 0.32 -28.90 -5.69
CA GLU A 280 0.02 -29.95 -4.71
C GLU A 280 0.03 -31.38 -5.29
N ASP A 281 -0.22 -31.51 -6.59
CA ASP A 281 -0.21 -32.77 -7.32
C ASP A 281 1.18 -33.11 -7.89
N GLY A 282 2.13 -32.17 -7.83
CA GLY A 282 3.49 -32.32 -8.33
C GLY A 282 3.67 -31.96 -9.80
N ASN A 283 2.73 -31.21 -10.39
CA ASN A 283 2.89 -30.66 -11.73
C ASN A 283 3.81 -29.44 -11.71
N LEU A 284 4.64 -29.31 -12.75
CA LEU A 284 5.58 -28.19 -12.90
C LEU A 284 4.85 -26.93 -13.37
N GLN A 285 5.10 -25.80 -12.71
CA GLN A 285 4.63 -24.51 -13.17
C GLN A 285 5.62 -23.92 -14.19
N GLU A 286 5.20 -23.87 -15.45
CA GLU A 286 5.99 -23.35 -16.57
C GLU A 286 6.26 -21.85 -16.42
N LYS A 287 7.50 -21.42 -16.76
CA LYS A 287 7.94 -20.02 -16.80
C LYS A 287 7.73 -19.21 -15.51
N ALA A 288 7.67 -19.86 -14.35
CA ALA A 288 7.44 -19.17 -13.07
C ALA A 288 8.68 -18.45 -12.52
N ILE A 289 9.89 -18.86 -12.90
CA ILE A 289 11.14 -18.40 -12.29
C ILE A 289 11.82 -17.39 -13.22
N HIS A 290 12.21 -16.24 -12.70
CA HIS A 290 12.90 -15.18 -13.42
C HIS A 290 14.28 -14.98 -12.79
N PRO A 291 15.37 -15.47 -13.44
CA PRO A 291 16.74 -15.33 -12.94
C PRO A 291 17.23 -13.88 -12.81
N GLY A 292 16.58 -12.98 -13.54
CA GLY A 292 16.83 -11.55 -13.53
C GLY A 292 15.87 -10.82 -14.46
N ALA A 293 15.87 -9.50 -14.39
CA ALA A 293 15.17 -8.64 -15.33
C ALA A 293 15.79 -8.76 -16.75
N GLY A 294 14.96 -8.65 -17.79
CA GLY A 294 15.39 -8.61 -19.20
C GLY A 294 15.13 -9.87 -20.04
N TYR A 295 14.61 -10.96 -19.45
CA TYR A 295 14.28 -12.22 -20.14
C TYR A 295 12.93 -12.80 -19.69
N GLU A 296 12.36 -13.69 -20.52
CA GLU A 296 11.18 -14.48 -20.15
C GLU A 296 11.48 -15.44 -18.98
N GLY A 297 10.45 -15.77 -18.22
CA GLY A 297 10.53 -16.76 -17.15
C GLY A 297 10.93 -18.15 -17.65
N VAL A 298 11.65 -18.88 -16.81
CA VAL A 298 12.07 -20.28 -16.97
C VAL A 298 11.33 -21.17 -15.98
N SER A 299 11.20 -22.45 -16.31
CA SER A 299 10.47 -23.43 -15.49
C SER A 299 11.38 -24.09 -14.45
N GLU A 300 12.67 -24.20 -14.76
CA GLU A 300 13.70 -24.69 -13.85
C GLU A 300 14.90 -23.76 -13.84
N TYR A 301 15.39 -23.46 -12.64
CA TYR A 301 16.61 -22.69 -12.41
C TYR A 301 17.72 -23.59 -11.90
N LYS A 302 18.92 -23.47 -12.47
CA LYS A 302 20.10 -24.26 -12.08
C LYS A 302 21.18 -23.36 -11.52
N SER A 303 21.65 -23.69 -10.32
CA SER A 303 22.67 -22.90 -9.64
C SER A 303 24.06 -23.06 -10.28
N VAL A 304 24.96 -22.17 -9.88
CA VAL A 304 26.39 -22.23 -10.16
C VAL A 304 27.01 -23.46 -9.51
N VAL A 305 27.97 -24.10 -10.18
CA VAL A 305 28.68 -25.27 -9.68
C VAL A 305 30.08 -24.88 -9.23
N TYR A 306 30.31 -24.93 -7.92
CA TYR A 306 31.64 -24.74 -7.35
C TYR A 306 32.44 -26.04 -7.40
N TYR A 307 33.64 -25.99 -8.01
CA TYR A 307 34.50 -27.18 -8.12
C TYR A 307 35.12 -27.52 -6.78
N GLN A 308 34.85 -28.73 -6.28
CA GLN A 308 35.44 -29.29 -5.07
C GLN A 308 35.25 -28.46 -3.78
N VAL A 309 34.29 -27.53 -3.77
CA VAL A 309 33.95 -26.73 -2.59
C VAL A 309 32.95 -27.50 -1.73
N LYS A 310 33.28 -27.72 -0.46
CA LYS A 310 32.44 -28.48 0.48
C LYS A 310 31.24 -27.68 0.99
N GLN A 311 31.42 -26.37 1.12
CA GLN A 311 30.43 -25.44 1.62
C GLN A 311 30.17 -24.37 0.56
N PRO A 312 29.47 -24.73 -0.53
CA PRO A 312 29.13 -23.76 -1.57
C PRO A 312 28.19 -22.70 -1.01
N CYS A 313 28.57 -21.44 -1.18
CA CYS A 313 27.71 -20.29 -0.89
C CYS A 313 27.26 -19.68 -2.23
N TRP A 314 25.99 -19.88 -2.59
CA TRP A 314 25.49 -19.53 -3.93
C TRP A 314 25.19 -18.04 -4.07
N TYR A 315 24.48 -17.45 -3.11
CA TYR A 315 24.03 -16.05 -3.17
C TYR A 315 23.31 -15.68 -4.48
N GLU A 316 22.57 -16.62 -5.04
CA GLU A 316 21.83 -16.41 -6.28
C GLU A 316 20.39 -15.96 -5.96
N THR A 317 20.07 -14.72 -6.31
CA THR A 317 18.72 -14.17 -6.19
C THR A 317 17.92 -14.47 -7.46
N VAL A 318 16.74 -15.08 -7.28
CA VAL A 318 15.80 -15.35 -8.36
C VAL A 318 14.40 -14.89 -7.96
N LYS A 319 13.67 -14.29 -8.91
CA LYS A 319 12.28 -13.88 -8.70
C LYS A 319 11.34 -15.01 -9.08
N VAL A 320 10.33 -15.27 -8.25
CA VAL A 320 9.29 -16.26 -8.53
C VAL A 320 7.95 -15.57 -8.69
N SER A 321 7.25 -15.85 -9.78
CA SER A 321 5.95 -15.25 -10.09
C SER A 321 4.88 -16.34 -10.20
N VAL A 322 3.92 -16.34 -9.27
CA VAL A 322 2.82 -17.31 -9.20
C VAL A 322 1.49 -16.55 -9.17
N CYS A 323 0.68 -16.65 -10.23
CA CYS A 323 -0.49 -15.76 -10.39
C CYS A 323 -1.82 -16.29 -9.84
N ILE A 324 -2.03 -17.62 -9.69
CA ILE A 324 -3.41 -18.15 -9.58
C ILE A 324 -3.64 -19.10 -8.39
N TYR A 325 -2.63 -19.82 -7.88
CA TYR A 325 -2.82 -20.82 -6.81
C TYR A 325 -1.66 -20.91 -5.82
N ILE A 326 -1.19 -19.77 -5.30
CA ILE A 326 -0.06 -19.77 -4.35
C ILE A 326 -0.30 -20.67 -3.12
N SER A 327 -1.56 -20.82 -2.69
CA SER A 327 -1.97 -21.71 -1.60
C SER A 327 -1.70 -23.19 -1.84
N ARG A 328 -1.55 -23.59 -3.11
CA ARG A 328 -1.30 -24.96 -3.55
C ARG A 328 0.08 -25.15 -4.16
N CYS A 329 0.93 -24.12 -4.11
CA CYS A 329 2.25 -24.18 -4.71
C CYS A 329 3.38 -24.30 -3.67
N HIS A 330 4.46 -24.94 -4.08
CA HIS A 330 5.69 -25.06 -3.30
C HIS A 330 6.92 -24.95 -4.20
N LEU A 331 8.04 -24.59 -3.59
CA LEU A 331 9.34 -24.63 -4.24
C LEU A 331 9.98 -25.99 -3.97
N ARG A 332 10.52 -26.62 -5.01
CA ARG A 332 11.28 -27.86 -4.91
C ARG A 332 12.72 -27.62 -5.34
N PHE A 333 13.65 -28.08 -4.51
CA PHE A 333 15.09 -28.01 -4.71
C PHE A 333 15.66 -29.42 -4.81
N THR A 334 16.34 -29.73 -5.91
CA THR A 334 17.00 -31.03 -6.08
C THR A 334 18.51 -30.86 -6.17
N PHE A 335 19.25 -31.72 -5.47
CA PHE A 335 20.70 -31.64 -5.35
C PHE A 335 21.36 -32.74 -6.19
N ARG A 336 22.17 -32.36 -7.17
CA ARG A 336 22.86 -33.29 -8.08
C ARG A 336 24.37 -33.07 -8.02
N HIS A 337 25.13 -34.16 -8.13
CA HIS A 337 26.58 -34.04 -8.33
C HIS A 337 26.87 -33.86 -9.82
N ARG A 338 27.66 -32.83 -10.18
CA ARG A 338 28.14 -32.64 -11.55
C ARG A 338 29.56 -33.18 -11.74
N SER A 339 29.72 -34.09 -12.69
CA SER A 339 31.00 -34.73 -13.01
C SER A 339 31.73 -33.98 -14.12
N SER A 340 33.06 -34.00 -14.14
CA SER A 340 33.85 -33.49 -15.27
C SER A 340 33.70 -34.35 -16.54
N GLN A 341 33.25 -35.61 -16.41
CA GLN A 341 33.04 -36.55 -17.51
C GLN A 341 31.55 -36.62 -17.90
N GLU A 342 31.23 -36.34 -19.17
CA GLU A 342 29.84 -36.25 -19.65
C GLU A 342 29.05 -37.56 -19.44
N SER A 343 29.68 -38.72 -19.67
CA SER A 343 29.00 -40.02 -19.52
C SER A 343 28.65 -40.34 -18.07
N ARG A 344 29.52 -39.95 -17.13
CA ARG A 344 29.26 -40.10 -15.69
C ARG A 344 28.21 -39.11 -15.23
N ASP A 345 28.30 -37.86 -15.70
CA ASP A 345 27.36 -36.80 -15.38
C ASP A 345 25.91 -37.13 -15.80
N LYS A 346 25.71 -37.68 -17.00
CA LYS A 346 24.38 -38.12 -17.47
C LYS A 346 23.79 -39.26 -16.63
N SER A 347 24.63 -40.05 -15.97
CA SER A 347 24.19 -41.14 -15.09
C SER A 347 23.98 -40.72 -13.63
N GLU A 348 24.44 -39.52 -13.25
CA GLU A 348 24.26 -38.99 -11.89
C GLU A 348 22.79 -38.65 -11.66
N ARG A 349 22.24 -39.23 -10.59
CA ARG A 349 20.88 -38.92 -10.13
C ARG A 349 20.93 -37.87 -9.03
N ALA A 350 19.77 -37.28 -8.71
CA ALA A 350 19.68 -36.43 -7.53
C ALA A 350 19.99 -37.28 -6.28
N PHE A 351 20.84 -36.74 -5.40
CA PHE A 351 21.22 -37.40 -4.16
C PHE A 351 20.47 -36.84 -2.95
N GLY A 352 19.78 -35.71 -3.12
CA GLY A 352 18.95 -35.09 -2.10
C GLY A 352 17.87 -34.22 -2.72
N MET A 353 16.83 -33.92 -1.94
CA MET A 353 15.73 -33.01 -2.29
C MET A 353 15.28 -32.26 -1.04
N GLY A 354 15.05 -30.96 -1.18
CA GLY A 354 14.41 -30.11 -0.18
C GLY A 354 13.24 -29.38 -0.81
N PHE A 355 12.31 -28.89 0.00
CA PHE A 355 11.18 -28.12 -0.48
C PHE A 355 10.72 -27.11 0.57
N VAL A 356 9.92 -26.12 0.15
CA VAL A 356 9.23 -25.20 1.06
C VAL A 356 7.87 -24.84 0.47
N LYS A 357 6.82 -24.84 1.31
CA LYS A 357 5.46 -24.45 0.92
C LYS A 357 5.38 -22.92 0.88
N LEU A 358 4.66 -22.36 -0.08
CA LEU A 358 4.48 -20.91 -0.19
C LEU A 358 3.40 -20.37 0.75
N MET A 359 2.57 -21.26 1.30
CA MET A 359 1.54 -20.95 2.29
C MET A 359 1.67 -21.89 3.48
N ASN A 360 1.54 -21.31 4.68
CA ASN A 360 1.56 -22.01 5.95
C ASN A 360 0.21 -22.70 6.22
N ALA A 361 0.18 -23.58 7.21
CA ALA A 361 -1.03 -24.32 7.59
C ALA A 361 -2.14 -23.40 8.15
N ASP A 362 -1.76 -22.24 8.70
CA ASP A 362 -2.68 -21.21 9.21
C ASP A 362 -3.28 -20.32 8.10
N GLY A 363 -2.87 -20.51 6.84
CA GLY A 363 -3.32 -19.75 5.68
C GLY A 363 -2.50 -18.48 5.38
N THR A 364 -1.52 -18.13 6.22
CA THR A 364 -0.59 -17.03 5.93
C THR A 364 0.43 -17.45 4.87
N THR A 365 1.01 -16.47 4.18
CA THR A 365 2.13 -16.75 3.26
C THR A 365 3.41 -17.07 4.03
N LEU A 366 4.36 -17.74 3.35
CA LEU A 366 5.67 -18.05 3.92
C LEU A 366 6.34 -16.76 4.44
N GLN A 367 6.88 -16.80 5.66
CA GLN A 367 7.49 -15.63 6.29
C GLN A 367 8.73 -15.16 5.53
N ASP A 368 8.94 -13.84 5.48
CA ASP A 368 10.16 -13.27 4.95
C ASP A 368 11.37 -13.59 5.83
N GLY A 369 12.53 -13.76 5.20
CA GLY A 369 13.79 -14.06 5.88
C GLY A 369 14.36 -15.43 5.56
N LYS A 370 15.24 -15.92 6.43
CA LYS A 370 16.06 -17.12 6.21
C LYS A 370 15.33 -18.39 6.65
N HIS A 371 15.31 -19.40 5.79
CA HIS A 371 14.70 -20.71 6.03
C HIS A 371 15.73 -21.83 5.94
N ASN A 372 15.91 -22.58 7.03
CA ASN A 372 16.78 -23.75 7.06
C ASN A 372 16.00 -25.00 6.66
N LEU A 373 16.10 -25.36 5.38
CA LEU A 373 15.42 -26.50 4.78
C LEU A 373 16.08 -27.83 5.13
N ILE A 374 15.27 -28.87 5.22
CA ILE A 374 15.71 -30.25 5.41
C ILE A 374 16.05 -30.86 4.05
N VAL A 375 17.20 -31.53 3.96
CA VAL A 375 17.62 -32.25 2.75
C VAL A 375 17.30 -33.73 2.88
N TYR A 376 16.19 -34.14 2.27
CA TYR A 376 15.75 -35.53 2.23
C TYR A 376 16.59 -36.35 1.26
N LYS A 377 17.07 -37.51 1.71
CA LYS A 377 17.82 -38.49 0.91
C LYS A 377 16.98 -39.75 0.77
N GLY A 378 16.85 -40.29 -0.43
CA GLY A 378 16.02 -41.47 -0.66
C GLY A 378 16.01 -41.93 -2.12
N ASP A 379 15.01 -42.73 -2.48
CA ASP A 379 14.78 -43.13 -3.87
C ASP A 379 14.28 -41.94 -4.70
N ASN A 380 14.82 -41.76 -5.90
CA ASN A 380 14.54 -40.61 -6.76
C ASN A 380 13.05 -40.55 -7.14
N LYS A 381 12.40 -41.69 -7.39
CA LYS A 381 10.96 -41.72 -7.71
C LYS A 381 10.10 -41.14 -6.59
N LYS A 382 10.47 -41.42 -5.33
CA LYS A 382 9.77 -40.90 -4.16
C LYS A 382 10.07 -39.42 -3.93
N MET A 383 11.27 -38.97 -4.29
CA MET A 383 11.68 -37.56 -4.19
C MET A 383 10.99 -36.67 -5.23
N GLU A 384 10.52 -37.26 -6.33
CA GLU A 384 9.75 -36.56 -7.36
C GLU A 384 8.24 -36.48 -7.01
N ASP A 385 7.71 -37.43 -6.26
CA ASP A 385 6.29 -37.51 -5.88
C ASP A 385 5.90 -36.55 -4.75
N ALA A 386 5.17 -35.49 -5.10
CA ALA A 386 4.68 -34.47 -4.17
C ALA A 386 3.83 -35.04 -3.03
N LYS A 387 3.04 -36.08 -3.28
CA LYS A 387 2.18 -36.70 -2.26
C LYS A 387 3.00 -37.37 -1.16
N CYS A 388 4.20 -37.83 -1.50
CA CYS A 388 5.10 -38.45 -0.53
C CYS A 388 5.80 -37.43 0.36
N TYR A 389 6.33 -36.32 -0.19
CA TYR A 389 7.14 -35.39 0.61
C TYR A 389 6.37 -34.21 1.21
N LEU A 390 5.22 -33.79 0.66
CA LEU A 390 4.45 -32.65 1.20
C LEU A 390 3.88 -32.89 2.61
N THR A 391 3.84 -34.15 3.05
CA THR A 391 3.44 -34.56 4.41
C THR A 391 4.56 -34.41 5.44
N LEU A 392 5.81 -34.26 4.98
CA LEU A 392 7.00 -34.14 5.81
C LEU A 392 7.26 -32.67 6.20
N PRO A 393 8.01 -32.40 7.29
CA PRO A 393 8.41 -31.04 7.63
C PRO A 393 9.34 -30.44 6.57
N CYS A 394 9.16 -29.16 6.24
CA CYS A 394 9.99 -28.50 5.23
C CYS A 394 11.25 -27.84 5.82
N THR A 395 11.15 -27.32 7.05
CA THR A 395 12.25 -26.64 7.76
C THR A 395 12.69 -27.43 9.01
N LYS A 396 13.93 -27.18 9.45
CA LYS A 396 14.45 -27.76 10.71
C LYS A 396 13.64 -27.32 11.94
N MET A 397 13.15 -26.08 11.93
CA MET A 397 12.30 -25.53 13.00
C MET A 397 10.98 -26.30 13.13
N GLU A 398 10.31 -26.57 12.01
CA GLU A 398 9.06 -27.35 11.99
C GLU A 398 9.26 -28.80 12.49
N MET A 399 10.45 -29.37 12.26
CA MET A 399 10.81 -30.71 12.75
C MET A 399 10.98 -30.72 14.27
N GLU A 400 11.66 -29.71 14.82
CA GLU A 400 11.87 -29.57 16.28
C GLU A 400 10.56 -29.33 17.03
N GLU A 401 9.64 -28.55 16.48
CA GLU A 401 8.29 -28.32 17.04
C GLU A 401 7.43 -29.59 17.06
N LYS A 402 7.57 -30.47 16.06
CA LYS A 402 6.83 -31.74 15.99
C LYS A 402 7.41 -32.84 16.89
N GLU A 403 8.67 -32.71 17.34
CA GLU A 403 9.32 -33.69 18.23
C GLU A 403 9.01 -33.50 19.73
N ALA A 404 8.30 -32.44 20.13
CA ALA A 404 7.84 -32.22 21.51
C ALA A 404 6.36 -31.76 21.56
N PRO A 405 5.42 -32.35 22.37
CA PRO A 405 5.51 -33.48 23.29
C PRO A 405 4.49 -34.61 22.95
N SER A 406 4.97 -35.77 22.50
CA SER A 406 4.40 -37.06 22.97
C SER A 406 5.40 -38.18 22.69
N GLY A 407 6.00 -38.71 23.76
CA GLY A 407 6.95 -39.81 23.71
C GLY A 407 6.33 -41.17 23.38
N LYS A 408 5.51 -41.28 22.33
CA LYS A 408 4.97 -42.56 21.86
C LYS A 408 5.03 -42.70 20.34
N ASN A 409 5.93 -43.58 19.90
CA ASN A 409 5.92 -44.32 18.63
C ASN A 409 5.81 -43.51 17.33
N LEU A 410 6.90 -42.82 16.96
CA LEU A 410 7.14 -42.38 15.58
C LEU A 410 7.63 -43.54 14.68
N HIS A 411 6.97 -44.71 14.76
CA HIS A 411 7.28 -45.88 13.93
C HIS A 411 6.27 -46.12 12.79
N HIS A 412 5.28 -45.23 12.61
CA HIS A 412 4.24 -45.38 11.57
C HIS A 412 4.34 -44.42 10.37
N LEU A 413 5.35 -43.54 10.29
CA LEU A 413 5.68 -42.79 9.04
C LEU A 413 6.69 -43.58 8.20
N ALA A 414 6.35 -44.81 7.86
CA ALA A 414 7.15 -45.64 6.97
C ALA A 414 6.98 -45.17 5.52
N ASN A 415 7.72 -44.15 5.07
CA ASN A 415 7.99 -43.94 3.63
C ASN A 415 9.19 -43.07 3.27
N PHE A 416 9.66 -42.22 4.19
CA PHE A 416 10.96 -41.56 4.17
C PHE A 416 11.52 -41.69 5.57
N THR A 417 12.51 -42.55 5.81
CA THR A 417 13.24 -42.46 7.08
C THR A 417 14.20 -41.27 6.97
N PRO A 418 14.01 -40.19 7.76
CA PRO A 418 15.14 -39.33 8.04
C PRO A 418 16.11 -40.20 8.84
N THR A 419 17.02 -40.89 8.17
CA THR A 419 18.16 -41.51 8.85
C THR A 419 18.86 -40.41 9.65
N LYS A 420 19.50 -40.73 10.78
CA LYS A 420 20.39 -39.79 11.50
C LYS A 420 21.45 -39.11 10.61
N ASP A 421 21.62 -39.58 9.36
CA ASP A 421 22.51 -39.02 8.33
C ASP A 421 21.83 -38.09 7.30
N SER A 422 20.49 -38.02 7.28
CA SER A 422 19.71 -37.12 6.39
C SER A 422 19.59 -35.70 6.96
N THR A 423 19.67 -35.53 8.27
CA THR A 423 19.56 -34.23 8.97
C THR A 423 20.88 -33.47 9.10
N LYS A 424 21.99 -34.07 8.65
CA LYS A 424 23.34 -33.48 8.75
C LYS A 424 23.62 -32.41 7.70
N ASP A 425 23.04 -32.54 6.51
CA ASP A 425 23.23 -31.54 5.46
C ASP A 425 22.25 -30.39 5.70
N SER A 426 22.72 -29.14 5.60
CA SER A 426 21.88 -27.95 5.75
C SER A 426 21.75 -27.21 4.43
N PHE A 427 20.53 -26.87 4.04
CA PHE A 427 20.22 -25.98 2.93
C PHE A 427 19.48 -24.76 3.43
N GLN A 428 20.07 -23.58 3.32
CA GLN A 428 19.41 -22.33 3.69
C GLN A 428 18.96 -21.59 2.44
N ILE A 429 17.75 -21.01 2.49
CA ILE A 429 17.26 -20.04 1.50
C ILE A 429 16.86 -18.76 2.22
N ALA A 430 16.71 -17.66 1.48
CA ALA A 430 16.08 -16.45 1.98
C ALA A 430 14.92 -16.05 1.06
N THR A 431 13.78 -15.67 1.63
CA THR A 431 12.58 -15.27 0.86
C THR A 431 12.15 -13.85 1.21
N LEU A 432 11.58 -13.17 0.21
CA LEU A 432 10.93 -11.87 0.34
C LEU A 432 9.64 -11.90 -0.51
N ILE A 433 8.48 -11.82 0.12
CA ILE A 433 7.17 -11.92 -0.50
C ILE A 433 6.54 -10.53 -0.67
N CYS A 434 6.36 -10.13 -1.93
CA CYS A 434 5.76 -8.85 -2.30
C CYS A 434 4.25 -8.93 -2.57
N SER A 435 3.52 -9.76 -1.82
CA SER A 435 2.09 -10.00 -2.04
C SER A 435 1.24 -8.78 -1.64
N THR A 436 0.34 -8.36 -2.52
CA THR A 436 -0.68 -7.32 -2.25
C THR A 436 -2.05 -7.90 -1.95
N LYS A 437 -2.19 -9.24 -1.91
CA LYS A 437 -3.48 -9.94 -1.70
C LYS A 437 -3.50 -10.87 -0.50
N LEU A 438 -2.33 -11.32 -0.06
CA LEU A 438 -2.20 -12.29 1.03
C LEU A 438 -1.17 -11.78 2.01
N THR A 439 -1.57 -11.73 3.27
CA THR A 439 -0.73 -11.25 4.38
C THR A 439 0.17 -12.36 4.94
N GLN A 440 1.28 -11.96 5.55
CA GLN A 440 2.14 -12.82 6.37
C GLN A 440 1.71 -12.83 7.84
N ASN A 441 0.83 -11.91 8.26
CA ASN A 441 0.43 -11.76 9.65
C ASN A 441 -0.86 -12.54 9.95
N VAL A 442 -0.81 -13.41 10.97
CA VAL A 442 -1.92 -14.29 11.36
C VAL A 442 -3.10 -13.48 11.92
N ASP A 443 -2.83 -12.45 12.71
CA ASP A 443 -3.87 -11.63 13.35
C ASP A 443 -4.65 -10.82 12.30
N LEU A 444 -3.94 -10.23 11.33
CA LEU A 444 -4.56 -9.52 10.22
C LEU A 444 -5.36 -10.49 9.33
N LEU A 445 -4.83 -11.68 9.05
CA LEU A 445 -5.56 -12.71 8.29
C LEU A 445 -6.85 -13.13 9.03
N GLY A 446 -6.79 -13.28 10.35
CA GLY A 446 -7.94 -13.60 11.18
C GLY A 446 -9.04 -12.53 11.10
N LEU A 447 -8.66 -11.25 11.00
CA LEU A 447 -9.59 -10.15 10.75
C LEU A 447 -10.14 -10.20 9.32
N LEU A 448 -9.30 -10.38 8.30
CA LEU A 448 -9.75 -10.39 6.90
C LEU A 448 -10.68 -11.58 6.59
N ASN A 449 -10.47 -12.72 7.26
CA ASN A 449 -11.30 -13.92 7.13
C ASN A 449 -12.29 -14.08 8.30
N TRP A 450 -12.71 -12.99 8.94
CA TRP A 450 -13.55 -13.02 10.14
C TRP A 450 -14.87 -13.79 9.96
N ARG A 451 -15.42 -13.83 8.74
CA ARG A 451 -16.66 -14.58 8.44
C ARG A 451 -16.51 -16.09 8.59
N SER A 452 -15.29 -16.62 8.39
CA SER A 452 -14.99 -18.04 8.54
C SER A 452 -14.72 -18.43 10.00
N ASN A 453 -14.44 -17.46 10.89
CA ASN A 453 -14.19 -17.68 12.31
C ASN A 453 -14.85 -16.60 13.18
N SER A 454 -16.19 -16.56 13.16
CA SER A 454 -16.99 -15.52 13.81
C SER A 454 -16.94 -15.51 15.34
N GLN A 455 -16.44 -16.58 15.98
CA GLN A 455 -16.33 -16.70 17.44
C GLN A 455 -15.17 -15.87 18.00
N ASN A 456 -14.14 -15.58 17.19
CA ASN A 456 -12.90 -14.92 17.65
C ASN A 456 -12.80 -13.44 17.26
N ILE A 457 -13.88 -12.82 16.78
CA ILE A 457 -13.87 -11.44 16.25
C ILE A 457 -13.32 -10.44 17.29
N ALA A 458 -13.78 -10.52 18.54
CA ALA A 458 -13.34 -9.61 19.60
C ALA A 458 -11.84 -9.75 19.90
N HIS A 459 -11.29 -10.96 19.78
CA HIS A 459 -9.86 -11.22 19.93
C HIS A 459 -9.08 -10.64 18.74
N ASN A 460 -9.53 -10.89 17.51
CA ASN A 460 -8.88 -10.41 16.29
C ASN A 460 -8.85 -8.87 16.22
N LEU A 461 -9.93 -8.19 16.62
CA LEU A 461 -9.97 -6.72 16.68
C LEU A 461 -8.96 -6.14 17.68
N ARG A 462 -8.77 -6.79 18.83
CA ARG A 462 -7.76 -6.37 19.82
C ARG A 462 -6.35 -6.59 19.29
N LYS A 463 -6.12 -7.75 18.66
CA LYS A 463 -4.82 -8.12 18.10
C LYS A 463 -4.40 -7.26 16.90
N LEU A 464 -5.35 -6.72 16.14
CA LEU A 464 -5.07 -5.78 15.05
C LEU A 464 -4.21 -4.58 15.51
N MET A 465 -4.43 -4.08 16.73
CA MET A 465 -3.68 -2.94 17.28
C MET A 465 -2.21 -3.29 17.64
N GLU A 466 -1.85 -4.58 17.62
CA GLU A 466 -0.48 -5.06 17.82
C GLU A 466 0.22 -5.37 16.47
N VAL A 467 -0.50 -5.33 15.35
CA VAL A 467 0.05 -5.64 14.02
C VAL A 467 0.97 -4.52 13.55
N GLU A 468 2.06 -4.89 12.89
CA GLU A 468 2.98 -3.92 12.31
C GLU A 468 2.29 -3.05 11.26
N GLY A 469 2.41 -1.73 11.42
CA GLY A 469 1.72 -0.78 10.56
C GLY A 469 2.04 -0.91 9.07
N GLY A 470 3.25 -1.38 8.72
CA GLY A 470 3.65 -1.65 7.34
C GLY A 470 2.82 -2.74 6.67
N GLU A 471 2.31 -3.71 7.43
CA GLU A 471 1.43 -4.75 6.90
C GLU A 471 -0.01 -4.24 6.76
N ILE A 472 -0.50 -3.47 7.74
CA ILE A 472 -1.85 -2.88 7.71
C ILE A 472 -2.03 -1.97 6.50
N VAL A 473 -1.06 -1.10 6.20
CA VAL A 473 -1.18 -0.15 5.08
C VAL A 473 -1.21 -0.83 3.71
N LYS A 474 -0.60 -2.03 3.56
CA LYS A 474 -0.69 -2.82 2.32
C LYS A 474 -2.11 -3.30 2.04
N PHE A 475 -2.87 -3.59 3.10
CA PHE A 475 -4.24 -4.13 3.05
C PHE A 475 -5.27 -3.13 3.59
N LEU A 476 -4.98 -1.83 3.51
CA LEU A 476 -5.77 -0.79 4.18
C LEU A 476 -7.25 -0.85 3.80
N GLN A 477 -7.53 -0.98 2.50
CA GLN A 477 -8.91 -1.09 2.00
C GLN A 477 -9.63 -2.31 2.56
N ASP A 478 -9.05 -3.51 2.41
CA ASP A 478 -9.67 -4.76 2.89
C ASP A 478 -9.85 -4.76 4.41
N THR A 479 -8.92 -4.13 5.13
CA THR A 479 -8.98 -3.97 6.60
C THR A 479 -10.15 -3.07 7.00
N LEU A 480 -10.31 -1.91 6.37
CA LEU A 480 -11.42 -1.00 6.65
C LEU A 480 -12.77 -1.61 6.28
N ASP A 481 -12.86 -2.32 5.15
CA ASP A 481 -14.06 -3.05 4.75
C ASP A 481 -14.42 -4.14 5.78
N ALA A 482 -13.45 -4.89 6.28
CA ALA A 482 -13.69 -5.86 7.34
C ALA A 482 -14.23 -5.20 8.62
N LEU A 483 -13.60 -4.11 9.07
CA LEU A 483 -14.00 -3.36 10.27
C LEU A 483 -15.44 -2.84 10.19
N PHE A 484 -15.79 -2.16 9.09
CA PHE A 484 -17.15 -1.63 8.93
C PHE A 484 -18.19 -2.74 8.74
N ASN A 485 -17.86 -3.81 8.03
CA ASN A 485 -18.77 -4.96 7.91
C ASN A 485 -19.01 -5.62 9.27
N ILE A 486 -17.99 -5.78 10.12
CA ILE A 486 -18.15 -6.30 11.48
C ILE A 486 -19.08 -5.40 12.31
N MET A 487 -18.87 -4.08 12.27
CA MET A 487 -19.72 -3.12 12.99
C MET A 487 -21.20 -3.18 12.55
N MET A 488 -21.45 -3.46 11.26
CA MET A 488 -22.81 -3.56 10.73
C MET A 488 -23.46 -4.93 10.99
N GLU A 489 -22.73 -6.03 10.76
CA GLU A 489 -23.25 -7.40 10.91
C GLU A 489 -23.38 -7.83 12.39
N MET A 490 -22.53 -7.32 13.29
CA MET A 490 -22.57 -7.62 14.74
C MET A 490 -23.31 -6.54 15.55
N SER A 491 -24.36 -5.94 14.96
CA SER A 491 -25.01 -4.74 15.49
C SER A 491 -25.69 -4.91 16.86
N GLU A 492 -26.06 -6.14 17.25
CA GLU A 492 -26.74 -6.47 18.52
C GLU A 492 -25.82 -6.36 19.74
N ASN A 493 -24.50 -6.41 19.55
CA ASN A 493 -23.53 -6.36 20.64
C ASN A 493 -22.70 -5.08 20.56
N GLU A 494 -23.02 -4.13 21.42
CA GLU A 494 -22.38 -2.81 21.46
C GLU A 494 -20.87 -2.87 21.73
N THR A 495 -20.36 -3.96 22.31
CA THR A 495 -18.91 -4.11 22.55
C THR A 495 -18.10 -4.08 21.25
N TYR A 496 -18.65 -4.56 20.13
CA TYR A 496 -17.98 -4.49 18.84
C TYR A 496 -17.91 -3.07 18.28
N ASP A 497 -18.87 -2.20 18.63
CA ASP A 497 -18.85 -0.80 18.21
C ASP A 497 -17.63 -0.09 18.81
N PHE A 498 -17.32 -0.35 20.08
CA PHE A 498 -16.12 0.17 20.75
C PHE A 498 -14.84 -0.40 20.15
N LEU A 499 -14.75 -1.73 19.99
CA LEU A 499 -13.54 -2.39 19.46
C LEU A 499 -13.21 -1.95 18.03
N VAL A 500 -14.24 -1.79 17.18
CA VAL A 500 -14.05 -1.30 15.81
C VAL A 500 -13.68 0.18 15.82
N PHE A 501 -14.27 1.00 16.69
CA PHE A 501 -13.90 2.42 16.82
C PHE A 501 -12.43 2.57 17.22
N ASP A 502 -11.97 1.81 18.21
CA ASP A 502 -10.58 1.82 18.67
C ASP A 502 -9.62 1.40 17.54
N ALA A 503 -9.97 0.35 16.80
CA ALA A 503 -9.23 -0.08 15.61
C ALA A 503 -9.16 0.99 14.51
N LEU A 504 -10.26 1.71 14.25
CA LEU A 504 -10.29 2.81 13.29
C LEU A 504 -9.41 3.98 13.73
N VAL A 505 -9.46 4.35 15.01
CA VAL A 505 -8.59 5.39 15.59
C VAL A 505 -7.12 5.00 15.48
N PHE A 506 -6.79 3.74 15.75
CA PHE A 506 -5.44 3.20 15.60
C PHE A 506 -4.95 3.31 14.14
N ILE A 507 -5.73 2.84 13.16
CA ILE A 507 -5.36 2.92 11.73
C ILE A 507 -5.20 4.36 11.25
N ILE A 508 -6.11 5.26 11.63
CA ILE A 508 -6.03 6.68 11.24
C ILE A 508 -4.81 7.34 11.88
N SER A 509 -4.52 7.03 13.15
CA SER A 509 -3.34 7.53 13.85
C SER A 509 -2.05 7.03 13.22
N LEU A 510 -2.03 5.75 12.79
CA LEU A 510 -0.92 5.15 12.07
C LEU A 510 -0.64 5.88 10.76
N ILE A 511 -1.67 6.20 9.97
CA ILE A 511 -1.53 6.94 8.70
C ILE A 511 -1.16 8.42 8.94
N GLY A 512 -1.51 8.96 10.11
CA GLY A 512 -1.08 10.28 10.56
C GLY A 512 0.40 10.38 10.91
N ASP A 513 1.09 9.25 11.12
CA ASP A 513 2.54 9.21 11.36
C ASP A 513 3.32 9.61 10.10
N ILE A 514 4.42 10.36 10.27
CA ILE A 514 5.33 10.77 9.20
C ILE A 514 5.79 9.56 8.37
N LYS A 515 5.98 8.40 9.02
CA LYS A 515 6.39 7.16 8.36
C LYS A 515 5.35 6.68 7.32
N PHE A 516 4.05 6.90 7.56
CA PHE A 516 2.97 6.37 6.72
C PHE A 516 2.11 7.45 6.06
N GLN A 517 2.49 8.73 6.19
CA GLN A 517 1.73 9.86 5.67
C GLN A 517 1.47 9.78 4.16
N HIS A 518 2.32 9.06 3.41
CA HIS A 518 2.16 8.81 1.98
C HIS A 518 0.95 7.92 1.63
N PHE A 519 0.35 7.23 2.60
CA PHE A 519 -0.89 6.47 2.43
C PHE A 519 -2.17 7.29 2.63
N ASN A 520 -2.08 8.58 3.00
CA ASN A 520 -3.26 9.45 3.11
C ASN A 520 -4.15 9.47 1.85
N PRO A 521 -3.61 9.56 0.62
CA PRO A 521 -4.43 9.50 -0.59
C PRO A 521 -5.20 8.18 -0.75
N VAL A 522 -4.66 7.07 -0.25
CA VAL A 522 -5.33 5.75 -0.27
C VAL A 522 -6.52 5.76 0.68
N LEU A 523 -6.33 6.27 1.91
CA LEU A 523 -7.43 6.44 2.87
C LEU A 523 -8.52 7.39 2.34
N GLU A 524 -8.13 8.51 1.74
CA GLU A 524 -9.06 9.44 1.11
C GLU A 524 -9.84 8.78 -0.03
N THR A 525 -9.14 8.05 -0.91
CA THR A 525 -9.79 7.32 -2.02
C THR A 525 -10.79 6.29 -1.49
N TYR A 526 -10.47 5.58 -0.41
CA TYR A 526 -11.39 4.66 0.23
C TYR A 526 -12.65 5.39 0.73
N ILE A 527 -12.48 6.46 1.51
CA ILE A 527 -13.59 7.26 2.06
C ILE A 527 -14.51 7.76 0.94
N TYR A 528 -13.93 8.23 -0.18
CA TYR A 528 -14.69 8.88 -1.24
C TYR A 528 -15.25 7.93 -2.31
N LYS A 529 -14.65 6.76 -2.54
CA LYS A 529 -15.02 5.85 -3.65
C LYS A 529 -15.49 4.47 -3.22
N HIS A 530 -15.07 3.98 -2.04
CA HIS A 530 -15.29 2.59 -1.64
C HIS A 530 -16.18 2.43 -0.40
N PHE A 531 -16.18 3.43 0.49
CA PHE A 531 -16.98 3.37 1.72
C PHE A 531 -18.48 3.30 1.42
N SER A 532 -19.15 2.28 1.98
CA SER A 532 -20.56 1.97 1.70
C SER A 532 -21.42 1.78 2.96
N ALA A 533 -20.85 1.88 4.17
CA ALA A 533 -21.54 1.61 5.42
C ALA A 533 -22.33 2.84 5.94
N THR A 534 -23.48 3.11 5.32
CA THR A 534 -24.30 4.32 5.55
C THR A 534 -24.75 4.52 7.00
N LEU A 535 -24.83 3.50 7.85
CA LEU A 535 -25.25 3.61 9.26
C LEU A 535 -24.09 3.61 10.27
N ALA A 536 -22.84 3.42 9.80
CA ALA A 536 -21.68 3.37 10.69
C ALA A 536 -21.51 4.67 11.48
N TYR A 537 -21.85 5.82 10.90
CA TYR A 537 -21.74 7.12 11.58
C TYR A 537 -22.56 7.18 12.89
N MET A 538 -23.73 6.53 12.97
CA MET A 538 -24.56 6.56 14.19
C MET A 538 -23.84 5.87 15.35
N LYS A 539 -23.23 4.71 15.06
CA LYS A 539 -22.45 3.93 16.01
C LYS A 539 -21.14 4.64 16.38
N LEU A 540 -20.43 5.20 15.40
CA LEU A 540 -19.19 5.96 15.63
C LEU A 540 -19.43 7.20 16.51
N THR A 541 -20.47 7.98 16.23
CA THR A 541 -20.82 9.16 17.03
C THR A 541 -21.24 8.77 18.44
N LYS A 542 -22.01 7.68 18.60
CA LYS A 542 -22.37 7.14 19.92
C LYS A 542 -21.13 6.78 20.75
N VAL A 543 -20.18 6.06 20.15
CA VAL A 543 -18.94 5.66 20.83
C VAL A 543 -18.07 6.88 21.16
N LEU A 544 -17.92 7.83 20.23
CA LEU A 544 -17.18 9.08 20.46
C LEU A 544 -17.79 9.89 21.62
N ASN A 545 -19.12 10.03 21.67
CA ASN A 545 -19.83 10.70 22.76
C ASN A 545 -19.60 9.99 24.10
N CYS A 546 -19.54 8.65 24.11
CA CYS A 546 -19.20 7.89 25.30
C CYS A 546 -17.76 8.18 25.77
N TYR A 547 -16.79 8.28 24.86
CA TYR A 547 -15.41 8.63 25.22
C TYR A 547 -15.29 10.07 25.75
N VAL A 548 -15.96 11.03 25.12
CA VAL A 548 -15.98 12.44 25.55
C VAL A 548 -16.69 12.58 26.91
N GLY A 549 -17.82 11.90 27.09
CA GLY A 549 -18.58 11.91 28.35
C GLY A 549 -17.88 11.23 29.52
N ASN A 550 -16.85 10.41 29.25
CA ASN A 550 -16.01 9.76 30.26
C ASN A 550 -14.55 10.27 30.22
N ALA A 551 -14.33 11.52 29.80
CA ALA A 551 -12.98 12.09 29.67
C ALA A 551 -12.18 12.11 30.99
N ASP A 552 -12.88 12.10 32.14
CA ASP A 552 -12.31 12.07 33.49
C ASP A 552 -11.74 10.69 33.88
N ASP A 553 -12.07 9.63 33.13
CA ASP A 553 -11.54 8.28 33.33
C ASP A 553 -10.17 8.16 32.67
N SER A 554 -9.11 8.10 33.50
CA SER A 554 -7.72 7.98 33.05
C SER A 554 -7.46 6.80 32.10
N SER A 555 -8.29 5.75 32.12
CA SER A 555 -8.16 4.60 31.21
C SER A 555 -8.69 4.88 29.80
N LYS A 556 -9.57 5.88 29.64
CA LYS A 556 -10.21 6.28 28.37
C LYS A 556 -9.62 7.57 27.81
N THR A 557 -8.93 8.36 28.63
CA THR A 557 -8.32 9.65 28.24
C THR A 557 -7.30 9.50 27.10
N GLU A 558 -6.45 8.47 27.10
CA GLU A 558 -5.46 8.24 26.04
C GLU A 558 -6.12 7.92 24.68
N LEU A 559 -7.14 7.06 24.69
CA LEU A 559 -7.93 6.71 23.51
C LEU A 559 -8.71 7.93 22.98
N LEU A 560 -9.25 8.76 23.88
CA LEU A 560 -9.92 10.01 23.53
C LEU A 560 -8.95 10.98 22.82
N PHE A 561 -7.72 11.16 23.32
CA PHE A 561 -6.73 12.03 22.65
C PHE A 561 -6.34 11.51 21.26
N ALA A 562 -6.23 10.19 21.08
CA ALA A 562 -6.00 9.59 19.78
C ALA A 562 -7.20 9.81 18.84
N ALA A 563 -8.43 9.63 19.33
CA ALA A 563 -9.66 9.87 18.58
C ALA A 563 -9.79 11.34 18.15
N LEU A 564 -9.41 12.29 19.03
CA LEU A 564 -9.40 13.72 18.74
C LEU A 564 -8.36 14.11 17.67
N LYS A 565 -7.22 13.41 17.60
CA LYS A 565 -6.25 13.58 16.50
C LYS A 565 -6.77 12.98 15.18
N ALA A 566 -7.50 11.88 15.26
CA ALA A 566 -8.15 11.22 14.12
C ALA A 566 -9.43 11.92 13.63
N LEU A 567 -9.93 12.91 14.39
CA LEU A 567 -11.24 13.53 14.24
C LEU A 567 -11.49 14.11 12.84
N LYS A 568 -10.45 14.68 12.20
CA LYS A 568 -10.52 15.18 10.82
C LYS A 568 -10.98 14.10 9.83
N TYR A 569 -10.51 12.87 9.99
CA TYR A 569 -10.84 11.75 9.11
C TYR A 569 -12.14 11.07 9.55
N LEU A 570 -12.38 10.97 10.86
CA LEU A 570 -13.66 10.47 11.40
C LEU A 570 -14.85 11.33 10.91
N PHE A 571 -14.72 12.66 10.89
CA PHE A 571 -15.77 13.55 10.38
C PHE A 571 -15.96 13.50 8.86
N ARG A 572 -14.96 13.04 8.09
CA ARG A 572 -15.16 12.82 6.64
C ARG A 572 -16.10 11.65 6.36
N PHE A 573 -16.18 10.65 7.25
CA PHE A 573 -17.24 9.65 7.22
C PHE A 573 -18.63 10.23 7.61
N ILE A 574 -18.67 11.43 8.22
CA ILE A 574 -19.87 12.10 8.78
C ILE A 574 -20.42 13.21 7.85
N GLY A 575 -19.66 13.75 6.89
CA GLY A 575 -20.14 14.85 6.02
C GLY A 575 -21.44 14.56 5.24
N ILE A 576 -21.64 13.30 4.82
CA ILE A 576 -22.89 12.83 4.20
C ILE A 576 -24.05 12.89 5.21
N PHE A 577 -23.80 12.58 6.48
CA PHE A 577 -24.82 12.62 7.52
C PHE A 577 -25.33 14.05 7.77
N VAL A 578 -24.44 15.05 7.80
CA VAL A 578 -24.85 16.44 7.97
C VAL A 578 -25.69 16.91 6.78
N ALA A 579 -25.33 16.55 5.55
CA ALA A 579 -26.13 16.85 4.37
C ALA A 579 -27.52 16.20 4.43
N CYS A 580 -27.61 14.94 4.88
CA CYS A 580 -28.87 14.23 5.08
C CYS A 580 -29.73 14.86 6.20
N MET A 581 -29.13 15.19 7.34
CA MET A 581 -29.81 15.85 8.46
C MET A 581 -30.34 17.23 8.06
N THR A 582 -29.52 18.05 7.41
CA THR A 582 -29.93 19.35 6.84
C THR A 582 -31.05 19.16 5.80
N ALA A 583 -31.04 18.10 4.99
CA ALA A 583 -32.11 17.80 4.05
C ALA A 583 -33.44 17.46 4.73
N ILE A 584 -33.40 16.69 5.83
CA ILE A 584 -34.58 16.32 6.62
C ILE A 584 -35.15 17.56 7.31
N LEU A 585 -34.31 18.30 8.05
CA LEU A 585 -34.73 19.52 8.76
C LEU A 585 -35.27 20.60 7.82
N ARG A 586 -34.73 20.71 6.59
CA ARG A 586 -35.24 21.63 5.56
C ARG A 586 -36.68 21.32 5.13
N GLN A 587 -37.04 20.03 5.10
CA GLN A 587 -38.36 19.56 4.68
C GLN A 587 -39.40 19.61 5.81
N MET A 588 -38.97 19.71 7.08
CA MET A 588 -39.88 19.83 8.21
C MET A 588 -40.58 21.19 8.22
N ASP A 589 -41.88 21.17 8.48
CA ASP A 589 -42.71 22.34 8.74
C ASP A 589 -43.21 22.37 10.19
N ASP A 590 -43.93 23.42 10.55
CA ASP A 590 -44.44 23.63 11.91
C ASP A 590 -45.33 22.47 12.38
N PHE A 591 -46.07 21.82 11.47
CA PHE A 591 -46.89 20.67 11.82
C PHE A 591 -46.03 19.46 12.18
N HIS A 592 -44.99 19.17 11.40
CA HIS A 592 -44.06 18.07 11.69
C HIS A 592 -43.34 18.25 13.03
N TYR A 593 -42.84 19.46 13.30
CA TYR A 593 -42.21 19.76 14.60
C TYR A 593 -43.21 19.60 15.75
N ASN A 594 -44.41 20.16 15.65
CA ASN A 594 -45.42 20.04 16.70
C ASN A 594 -45.86 18.59 16.92
N HIS A 595 -46.10 17.82 15.86
CA HIS A 595 -46.48 16.41 15.97
C HIS A 595 -45.39 15.60 16.65
N TYR A 596 -44.13 15.76 16.23
CA TYR A 596 -42.98 15.08 16.80
C TYR A 596 -42.81 15.42 18.29
N ILE A 597 -42.87 16.70 18.66
CA ILE A 597 -42.75 17.14 20.05
C ILE A 597 -43.89 16.57 20.92
N ASN A 598 -45.10 16.42 20.38
CA ASN A 598 -46.22 15.83 21.11
C ASN A 598 -46.11 14.30 21.30
N THR A 599 -45.13 13.63 20.68
CA THR A 599 -44.90 12.18 20.91
C THR A 599 -44.11 11.89 22.19
N PHE A 600 -43.38 12.88 22.72
CA PHE A 600 -42.65 12.73 23.97
C PHE A 600 -43.63 12.64 25.15
N LYS A 601 -43.43 11.63 26.00
CA LYS A 601 -44.37 11.31 27.08
C LYS A 601 -44.05 12.06 28.36
N THR A 602 -42.78 12.38 28.59
CA THR A 602 -42.34 13.08 29.80
C THR A 602 -41.64 14.38 29.45
N ARG A 603 -41.68 15.32 30.40
CA ARG A 603 -40.98 16.59 30.29
C ARG A 603 -39.45 16.40 30.23
N GLN A 604 -38.92 15.39 30.92
CA GLN A 604 -37.50 15.07 30.91
C GLN A 604 -37.02 14.63 29.52
N ASP A 605 -37.80 13.80 28.82
CA ASP A 605 -37.46 13.34 27.47
C ASP A 605 -37.31 14.52 26.49
N ILE A 606 -38.14 15.55 26.66
CA ILE A 606 -38.08 16.78 25.85
C ILE A 606 -36.81 17.58 26.18
N ILE A 607 -36.43 17.67 27.46
CA ILE A 607 -35.20 18.37 27.87
C ILE A 607 -33.97 17.67 27.31
N ASP A 608 -33.87 16.35 27.49
CA ASP A 608 -32.72 15.56 27.06
C ASP A 608 -32.57 15.64 25.53
N PHE A 609 -33.68 15.51 24.80
CA PHE A 609 -33.70 15.69 23.35
C PHE A 609 -33.23 17.08 22.92
N LEU A 610 -33.73 18.15 23.55
CA LEU A 610 -33.35 19.52 23.20
C LEU A 610 -31.88 19.80 23.51
N MET A 611 -31.38 19.33 24.66
CA MET A 611 -29.98 19.45 25.04
C MET A 611 -29.06 18.74 24.06
N GLU A 612 -29.34 17.47 23.74
CA GLU A 612 -28.56 16.71 22.76
C GLU A 612 -28.59 17.38 21.37
N THR A 613 -29.75 17.87 20.95
CA THR A 613 -29.92 18.55 19.66
C THR A 613 -29.13 19.87 19.60
N PHE A 614 -29.16 20.68 20.66
CA PHE A 614 -28.41 21.94 20.69
C PHE A 614 -26.90 21.74 20.82
N ILE A 615 -26.45 20.75 21.60
CA ILE A 615 -25.02 20.38 21.67
C ILE A 615 -24.53 19.95 20.28
N MET A 616 -25.30 19.09 19.60
CA MET A 616 -25.01 18.66 18.24
C MET A 616 -24.94 19.85 17.28
N PHE A 617 -25.90 20.80 17.32
CA PHE A 617 -25.85 21.98 16.45
C PHE A 617 -24.66 22.90 16.77
N LYS A 618 -24.32 23.09 18.05
CA LYS A 618 -23.14 23.87 18.48
C LYS A 618 -21.86 23.29 17.91
N ASP A 619 -21.66 21.98 18.04
CA ASP A 619 -20.47 21.31 17.53
C ASP A 619 -20.36 21.37 16.00
N LEU A 620 -21.49 21.26 15.30
CA LEU A 620 -21.55 21.29 13.84
C LEU A 620 -21.36 22.69 13.23
N ILE A 621 -21.72 23.75 13.96
CA ILE A 621 -21.53 25.15 13.52
C ILE A 621 -20.13 25.65 13.90
N GLY A 622 -19.67 25.41 15.13
CA GLY A 622 -18.41 25.97 15.63
C GLY A 622 -17.16 25.47 14.89
N LYS A 623 -17.22 24.31 14.23
CA LYS A 623 -16.06 23.69 13.55
C LYS A 623 -16.15 23.66 12.02
N ASN A 624 -17.21 24.19 11.40
CA ASN A 624 -17.49 24.14 9.96
C ASN A 624 -17.24 22.75 9.33
N VAL A 625 -18.29 21.93 9.23
CA VAL A 625 -18.19 20.57 8.66
C VAL A 625 -17.79 20.57 7.19
N TYR A 626 -18.27 21.55 6.42
CA TYR A 626 -17.87 21.72 5.02
C TYR A 626 -16.64 22.64 4.91
N ALA A 627 -15.92 22.52 3.79
CA ALA A 627 -14.79 23.39 3.51
C ALA A 627 -15.22 24.87 3.54
N ALA A 628 -14.31 25.76 3.92
CA ALA A 628 -14.62 27.18 4.11
C ALA A 628 -15.11 27.86 2.81
N ASP A 629 -14.62 27.41 1.65
CA ASP A 629 -15.02 27.88 0.33
C ASP A 629 -16.37 27.34 -0.15
N TRP A 630 -17.01 26.42 0.60
CA TRP A 630 -18.36 25.91 0.32
C TRP A 630 -19.41 26.80 0.99
N MET A 631 -19.32 28.10 0.78
CA MET A 631 -20.14 29.11 1.47
C MET A 631 -21.64 28.85 1.29
N VAL A 632 -22.06 28.34 0.12
CA VAL A 632 -23.45 27.96 -0.15
C VAL A 632 -23.94 26.87 0.79
N MET A 633 -23.16 25.79 0.98
CA MET A 633 -23.52 24.70 1.90
C MET A 633 -23.46 25.16 3.36
N ASN A 634 -22.44 25.93 3.75
CA ASN A 634 -22.30 26.45 5.12
C ASN A 634 -23.46 27.39 5.49
N MET A 635 -23.84 28.29 4.58
CA MET A 635 -24.97 29.20 4.77
C MET A 635 -26.30 28.45 4.81
N MET A 636 -26.47 27.46 3.94
CA MET A 636 -27.67 26.62 3.91
C MET A 636 -27.83 25.81 5.21
N GLN A 637 -26.75 25.19 5.69
CA GLN A 637 -26.73 24.50 6.98
C GLN A 637 -27.14 25.45 8.11
N SER A 638 -26.48 26.62 8.19
CA SER A 638 -26.76 27.63 9.22
C SER A 638 -28.20 28.13 9.18
N ARG A 639 -28.75 28.38 7.99
CA ARG A 639 -30.15 28.80 7.80
C ARG A 639 -31.14 27.74 8.26
N VAL A 640 -30.91 26.47 7.90
CA VAL A 640 -31.78 25.35 8.29
C VAL A 640 -31.70 25.10 9.80
N PHE A 641 -30.51 25.18 10.39
CA PHE A 641 -30.33 25.00 11.84
C PHE A 641 -30.98 26.13 12.62
N LEU A 642 -30.81 27.38 12.19
CA LEU A 642 -31.48 28.53 12.79
C LEU A 642 -33.01 28.38 12.73
N ARG A 643 -33.56 27.89 11.61
CA ARG A 643 -35.00 27.61 11.49
C ARG A 643 -35.45 26.53 12.49
N ALA A 644 -34.72 25.42 12.59
CA ALA A 644 -35.04 24.36 13.54
C ALA A 644 -34.97 24.86 15.00
N VAL A 645 -33.94 25.65 15.33
CA VAL A 645 -33.75 26.27 16.64
C VAL A 645 -34.90 27.23 16.98
N ASN A 646 -35.34 28.06 16.03
CA ASN A 646 -36.50 28.94 16.23
C ASN A 646 -37.77 28.14 16.57
N GLN A 647 -37.96 26.97 15.94
CA GLN A 647 -39.08 26.08 16.28
C GLN A 647 -38.95 25.50 17.69
N PHE A 648 -37.76 25.01 18.05
CA PHE A 648 -37.49 24.53 19.40
C PHE A 648 -37.58 25.62 20.48
N THR A 649 -37.33 26.89 20.12
CA THR A 649 -37.52 28.04 21.00
C THR A 649 -38.98 28.21 21.40
N SER A 650 -39.92 27.99 20.46
CA SER A 650 -41.34 28.02 20.77
C SER A 650 -41.76 26.92 21.76
N VAL A 651 -41.12 25.75 21.69
CA VAL A 651 -41.29 24.64 22.63
C VAL A 651 -40.70 25.00 23.99
N LEU A 652 -39.48 25.55 24.02
CA LEU A 652 -38.84 26.03 25.25
C LEU A 652 -39.73 27.05 25.98
N ASN A 653 -40.26 28.02 25.23
CA ASN A 653 -41.14 29.05 25.78
C ASN A 653 -42.46 28.48 26.29
N ARG A 654 -43.02 27.47 25.62
CA ARG A 654 -44.30 26.87 26.02
C ARG A 654 -44.19 26.00 27.28
N PHE A 655 -43.10 25.28 27.44
CA PHE A 655 -42.97 24.26 28.48
C PHE A 655 -42.11 24.68 29.68
N PHE A 656 -41.23 25.69 29.55
CA PHE A 656 -40.15 25.94 30.53
C PHE A 656 -40.01 27.39 31.02
N LEU A 657 -40.72 28.38 30.46
CA LEU A 657 -40.57 29.81 30.80
C LEU A 657 -41.23 30.25 32.13
N ASP A 658 -41.70 29.32 32.96
CA ASP A 658 -42.27 29.68 34.27
C ASP A 658 -41.13 29.96 35.28
N GLN A 659 -41.18 31.12 35.95
CA GLN A 659 -40.07 31.73 36.71
C GLN A 659 -39.54 30.91 37.90
N ALA A 660 -40.12 29.74 38.19
CA ALA A 660 -39.77 28.88 39.32
C ALA A 660 -38.75 27.77 39.00
N ASN A 661 -38.32 27.60 37.73
CA ASN A 661 -37.56 26.40 37.33
C ASN A 661 -36.05 26.64 37.22
N PHE A 662 -35.28 25.77 37.89
CA PHE A 662 -33.81 25.73 37.86
C PHE A 662 -33.23 25.39 36.46
N GLU A 663 -34.01 24.69 35.63
CA GLU A 663 -33.63 24.25 34.26
C GLU A 663 -33.38 25.41 33.27
N LEU A 664 -33.94 26.60 33.55
CA LEU A 664 -33.64 27.84 32.84
C LEU A 664 -32.15 28.20 32.88
N GLN A 665 -31.40 27.77 33.91
CA GLN A 665 -29.99 28.09 34.09
C GLN A 665 -29.04 27.28 33.19
N VAL A 666 -29.50 26.21 32.53
CA VAL A 666 -28.64 25.36 31.68
C VAL A 666 -28.97 25.52 30.20
N ILE A 667 -30.26 25.54 29.86
CA ILE A 667 -30.70 25.62 28.46
C ILE A 667 -30.51 27.03 27.89
N VAL A 668 -30.78 28.06 28.67
CA VAL A 668 -30.72 29.46 28.19
C VAL A 668 -29.28 29.92 27.90
N PRO A 669 -28.26 29.60 28.72
CA PRO A 669 -26.88 29.92 28.37
C PRO A 669 -26.39 29.16 27.12
N LEU A 670 -26.74 27.87 26.98
CA LEU A 670 -26.36 27.07 25.81
C LEU A 670 -27.02 27.62 24.52
N PHE A 671 -28.25 28.10 24.65
CA PHE A 671 -29.01 28.76 23.59
C PHE A 671 -28.47 30.16 23.24
N LEU A 672 -28.09 30.96 24.24
CA LEU A 672 -27.47 32.27 24.04
C LEU A 672 -26.08 32.16 23.41
N ASP A 673 -25.26 31.20 23.85
CA ASP A 673 -23.98 30.86 23.22
C ASP A 673 -24.17 30.47 21.75
N PHE A 674 -25.19 29.66 21.45
CA PHE A 674 -25.51 29.25 20.10
C PHE A 674 -25.93 30.42 19.19
N LEU A 675 -26.71 31.37 19.70
CA LEU A 675 -27.09 32.58 18.95
C LEU A 675 -25.88 33.49 18.68
N LEU A 676 -24.95 33.58 19.65
CA LEU A 676 -23.68 34.29 19.49
C LEU A 676 -22.80 33.65 18.40
N ASP A 677 -22.69 32.31 18.40
CA ASP A 677 -21.93 31.56 17.39
C ASP A 677 -22.52 31.71 15.97
N LEU A 678 -23.82 32.00 15.84
CA LEU A 678 -24.50 32.29 14.59
C LEU A 678 -24.39 33.76 14.12
N GLY A 679 -23.73 34.62 14.91
CA GLY A 679 -23.58 36.05 14.59
C GLY A 679 -24.88 36.85 14.66
N VAL A 680 -25.91 36.34 15.34
CA VAL A 680 -27.16 37.05 15.60
C VAL A 680 -26.97 37.89 16.85
N SER A 681 -26.63 39.17 16.67
CA SER A 681 -26.49 40.16 17.75
C SER A 681 -27.83 40.62 18.30
#